data_AF-A0A919EJQ5-F1
#
_entry.id   AF-A0A919EJQ5-F1
#
_cell.length_a   1.000
_cell.length_b   1.000
_cell.length_c   1.000
_cell.angle_alpha   90.00
_cell.angle_beta   90.00
_cell.angle_gamma   90.00
#
_symmetry.space_group_name_H-M   'P 1'
#
loop_
_entity.id
_entity.type
_entity.pdbx_description
1 polymer ?
#
loop_
_entity_poly.entity_id
_entity_poly.type
_entity_poly.pdbx_seq_one_letter_code
_entity_poly.pdbx_strand_id
1 'polypeptide(L)'
;MASRIFKSSLALITLSILAACGGGGSGGNSSKSSSKNQAPTLAQISPLDVKERDVFTITANASDSDGSISSYSWKQVSGTTLELTVSDGATAEFVAPSVDEDETITLSVTVTDNNGGSATQEVSVSIGAYQNLSELTFDDNALKQCLDANGISDVGYEIITCSNNSLMSLSDLSHFENLKQLTIESAQLTDIDALTDKATITHLKLKGSSVEDLTPINTLVQLESLELYDAWLREWRSNSLSGLNFENQTGLKKLVLSNSNNYHRTQFDTEKLIKAVGLSSLELKSVFMVNSEHLSKLDNLTSLALESSFNDSNSLSFLLNKNNITTLILKEIPVSDFSALGTLSNLKELTIHTTSSTPDYSAIYTLENLESLELSKRYQHGGGFSLDQTSSKETIKTLKTTNIAVEGLESLPEFVSLEELTLSNAGITSVFQISKLQSLKRLEIAGNHQLNDISPLIDLHSLSYLNLSDNRQITELSSLKNMTQLESLVLTNVSSNITLDVLANLTSLKNIVLTNSYHSSLDVLADVTSLESIVIDNTYKIDTIRSLEKLVNLESIVVQRSELKDLSFIKDNLNLKSIDVSVNKLENLDDLEKLTKLERLYLLNSPALSNVEGVSALSELKELEISHNGLITDLNALENTIKLEVLKLSYLSEIDDVSALNNLNNLYHVELHNFASLLCDSVNSLIDSRPNTSVSYGSFCVSNPINWDIIESEQLKQCIKNGSREINEVRYFSCTVDKTSTLAGLEQFTKLETMDLYGIKVEMDLTPLSELSLLTNITFRQFGLKTFPDFRELSNLMYLNVSGNSLETFNASRLPSSISSIAVDGVLTQLDFNKYLPKVTYINFEYNDIKTVTGIDNLPVLNTVYISYNKLSSLNVFYNSNLHRISVYGNNDLTCEDIKGLKENSPSVYISHWMSCN
;
A
#
# COMPACT_ATOMS: atom_id res chain seq x y z
N MET A 1 9.56 28.92 2.13
CA MET A 1 10.29 29.96 2.88
C MET A 1 11.78 29.86 2.54
N ALA A 2 12.33 30.95 2.00
CA ALA A 2 13.74 31.26 1.67
C ALA A 2 14.51 30.31 0.71
N SER A 3 14.37 30.54 -0.60
CA SER A 3 15.38 30.13 -1.58
C SER A 3 16.40 31.26 -1.81
N ARG A 4 17.66 30.86 -1.85
CA ARG A 4 18.82 31.69 -2.19
C ARG A 4 18.79 31.98 -3.69
N ILE A 5 18.80 33.26 -4.07
CA ILE A 5 19.04 33.66 -5.46
C ILE A 5 20.50 34.09 -5.61
N PHE A 6 21.15 33.46 -6.60
CA PHE A 6 22.53 33.64 -7.03
C PHE A 6 22.84 35.10 -7.41
N LYS A 7 23.98 35.61 -6.94
CA LYS A 7 24.64 36.80 -7.46
C LYS A 7 25.59 36.38 -8.58
N SER A 8 25.39 36.87 -9.80
CA SER A 8 26.42 36.89 -10.84
C SER A 8 26.91 38.32 -11.05
N SER A 9 28.16 38.54 -10.67
CA SER A 9 28.94 39.75 -10.92
C SER A 9 29.40 39.74 -12.38
N LEU A 10 29.24 40.84 -13.12
CA LEU A 10 30.08 41.08 -14.30
C LEU A 10 30.46 42.56 -14.40
N ALA A 11 31.76 42.76 -14.59
CA ALA A 11 32.50 44.00 -14.42
C ALA A 11 32.47 44.90 -15.67
N LEU A 12 32.75 46.18 -15.40
CA LEU A 12 32.98 47.28 -16.35
C LEU A 12 33.90 46.92 -17.52
N ILE A 13 33.54 47.38 -18.73
CA ILE A 13 34.48 47.98 -19.69
C ILE A 13 33.76 49.16 -20.38
N THR A 14 34.13 50.38 -20.03
CA THR A 14 33.81 51.60 -20.78
C THR A 14 35.08 52.11 -21.45
N LEU A 15 35.08 52.26 -22.77
CA LEU A 15 36.01 53.13 -23.48
C LEU A 15 35.46 53.51 -24.85
N SER A 16 35.13 54.79 -25.05
CA SER A 16 35.50 55.52 -26.28
C SER A 16 35.45 57.02 -26.03
N ILE A 17 36.56 57.66 -26.38
CA ILE A 17 36.83 59.10 -26.34
C ILE A 17 36.35 59.73 -27.65
N LEU A 18 35.83 60.96 -27.61
CA LEU A 18 36.12 61.94 -28.66
C LEU A 18 36.09 63.37 -28.10
N ALA A 19 37.17 64.07 -28.38
CA ALA A 19 37.48 65.42 -27.95
C ALA A 19 36.85 66.48 -28.87
N ALA A 20 36.53 67.64 -28.32
CA ALA A 20 36.64 68.91 -29.03
C ALA A 20 36.93 70.06 -28.07
N CYS A 21 37.76 70.97 -28.56
CA CYS A 21 38.50 72.03 -27.90
C CYS A 21 37.69 73.34 -27.81
N GLY A 22 38.02 74.26 -26.89
CA GLY A 22 37.64 75.67 -27.07
C GLY A 22 37.60 76.57 -25.84
N GLY A 23 38.77 77.07 -25.41
CA GLY A 23 39.05 78.51 -25.25
C GLY A 23 38.38 79.37 -24.15
N GLY A 24 39.24 79.98 -23.33
CA GLY A 24 39.26 81.45 -23.15
C GLY A 24 38.41 82.04 -22.03
N GLY A 25 39.07 82.51 -20.97
CA GLY A 25 38.42 83.23 -19.86
C GLY A 25 38.09 84.70 -20.13
N SER A 26 37.29 85.28 -19.26
CA SER A 26 37.45 86.65 -18.74
C SER A 26 36.42 86.87 -17.63
N GLY A 27 36.88 87.42 -16.50
CA GLY A 27 36.00 87.93 -15.46
C GLY A 27 35.14 89.07 -15.98
N GLY A 28 33.83 88.94 -15.81
CA GLY A 28 32.84 89.95 -16.10
C GLY A 28 31.74 89.87 -15.05
N ASN A 29 31.86 90.76 -14.06
CA ASN A 29 30.93 90.96 -12.96
C ASN A 29 29.51 91.23 -13.50
N SER A 30 28.63 90.23 -13.48
CA SER A 30 27.21 90.39 -13.78
C SER A 30 26.42 90.52 -12.48
N SER A 31 25.71 91.63 -12.39
CA SER A 31 24.67 91.91 -11.40
C SER A 31 23.70 90.73 -11.26
N LYS A 32 23.55 90.25 -10.02
CA LYS A 32 22.48 89.33 -9.60
C LYS A 32 21.12 89.82 -10.11
N SER A 33 20.55 89.09 -11.08
CA SER A 33 19.11 88.91 -11.19
C SER A 33 18.81 87.57 -10.54
N SER A 34 18.16 87.57 -9.37
CA SER A 34 17.64 86.35 -8.77
C SER A 34 16.45 85.87 -9.59
N SER A 35 16.68 85.03 -10.60
CA SER A 35 15.61 84.22 -11.16
C SER A 35 15.08 83.34 -10.03
N LYS A 36 13.81 83.51 -9.69
CA LYS A 36 13.14 82.68 -8.69
C LYS A 36 13.08 81.25 -9.26
N ASN A 37 13.55 80.27 -8.50
CA ASN A 37 13.52 78.85 -8.90
C ASN A 37 12.13 78.45 -9.41
N GLN A 38 12.06 77.80 -10.56
CA GLN A 38 10.83 77.18 -11.04
C GLN A 38 10.80 75.72 -10.54
N ALA A 39 9.68 75.30 -9.98
CA ALA A 39 9.54 73.92 -9.53
C ALA A 39 9.53 72.98 -10.76
N PRO A 40 9.96 71.72 -10.61
CA PRO A 40 9.92 70.75 -11.70
C PRO A 40 8.49 70.51 -12.17
N THR A 41 8.33 70.15 -13.44
CA THR A 41 7.04 69.78 -14.03
C THR A 41 6.92 68.27 -14.15
N LEU A 42 5.78 67.73 -13.72
CA LEU A 42 5.44 66.31 -13.83
C LEU A 42 4.45 66.10 -14.99
N ALA A 43 4.74 65.15 -15.87
CA ALA A 43 3.78 64.71 -16.87
C ALA A 43 2.68 63.87 -16.20
N GLN A 44 1.44 64.02 -16.66
CA GLN A 44 0.29 63.32 -16.07
C GLN A 44 0.48 61.80 -16.11
N ILE A 45 0.45 61.17 -14.93
CA ILE A 45 0.42 59.70 -14.80
C ILE A 45 -1.04 59.25 -14.91
N SER A 46 -1.33 58.40 -15.88
CA SER A 46 -2.66 57.80 -16.04
C SER A 46 -2.95 56.83 -14.88
N PRO A 47 -4.23 56.68 -14.46
CA PRO A 47 -4.62 55.61 -13.55
C PRO A 47 -4.24 54.22 -14.11
N LEU A 48 -3.96 53.28 -13.21
CA LEU A 48 -3.71 51.87 -13.55
C LEU A 48 -4.85 51.00 -13.03
N ASP A 49 -5.22 49.99 -13.81
CA ASP A 49 -6.11 48.92 -13.38
C ASP A 49 -5.30 47.61 -13.34
N VAL A 50 -5.25 46.96 -12.18
CA VAL A 50 -4.48 45.73 -11.91
C VAL A 50 -5.35 44.73 -11.14
N LYS A 51 -5.05 43.43 -11.23
CA LYS A 51 -5.68 42.45 -10.32
C LYS A 51 -4.87 42.34 -9.03
N GLU A 52 -5.52 41.92 -7.96
CA GLU A 52 -4.82 41.61 -6.72
C GLU A 52 -3.67 40.61 -6.95
N ARG A 53 -2.60 40.68 -6.15
CA ARG A 53 -1.37 39.87 -6.28
C ARG A 53 -0.56 40.07 -7.56
N ASP A 54 -1.02 40.85 -8.54
CA ASP A 54 -0.23 41.19 -9.73
C ASP A 54 0.95 42.09 -9.39
N VAL A 55 2.04 41.92 -10.16
CA VAL A 55 3.18 42.86 -10.16
C VAL A 55 2.93 43.93 -11.22
N PHE A 56 3.07 45.21 -10.85
CA PHE A 56 2.91 46.33 -11.77
C PHE A 56 3.97 47.41 -11.57
N THR A 57 4.22 48.21 -12.60
CA THR A 57 5.22 49.29 -12.58
C THR A 57 4.57 50.64 -12.85
N ILE A 58 5.05 51.69 -12.17
CA ILE A 58 4.68 53.07 -12.43
C ILE A 58 5.94 53.89 -12.67
N THR A 59 5.97 54.67 -13.75
CA THR A 59 7.07 55.58 -14.09
C THR A 59 6.59 57.03 -14.03
N ALA A 60 7.29 57.85 -13.24
CA ALA A 60 7.09 59.30 -13.16
C ALA A 60 8.04 60.03 -14.13
N ASN A 61 7.48 60.74 -15.10
CA ASN A 61 8.23 61.53 -16.06
C ASN A 61 8.25 63.01 -15.64
N ALA A 62 9.37 63.47 -15.09
CA ALA A 62 9.56 64.85 -14.64
C ALA A 62 10.60 65.60 -15.47
N SER A 63 10.39 66.90 -15.68
CA SER A 63 11.35 67.78 -16.33
C SER A 63 11.45 69.12 -15.60
N ASP A 64 12.65 69.67 -15.50
CA ASP A 64 12.91 70.96 -14.88
C ASP A 64 13.46 71.94 -15.94
N SER A 65 12.90 73.15 -15.98
CA SER A 65 13.16 74.13 -17.04
C SER A 65 14.34 75.04 -16.77
N ASP A 66 14.73 75.20 -15.49
CA ASP A 66 15.87 76.00 -15.04
C ASP A 66 16.92 75.19 -14.25
N GLY A 67 16.79 73.85 -14.23
CA GLY A 67 17.69 72.95 -13.51
C GLY A 67 17.59 71.47 -13.91
N SER A 68 17.82 70.59 -12.95
CA SER A 68 17.83 69.13 -13.08
C SER A 68 17.12 68.48 -11.88
N ILE A 69 16.50 67.33 -12.10
CA ILE A 69 15.83 66.56 -11.04
C ILE A 69 16.86 65.96 -10.07
N SER A 70 16.67 66.17 -8.77
CA SER A 70 17.55 65.66 -7.71
C SER A 70 17.05 64.36 -7.06
N SER A 71 15.74 64.18 -6.93
CA SER A 71 15.16 63.00 -6.27
C SER A 71 13.69 62.75 -6.60
N TYR A 72 13.28 61.49 -6.45
CA TYR A 72 11.90 61.00 -6.51
C TYR A 72 11.56 60.35 -5.17
N SER A 73 10.33 60.56 -4.68
CA SER A 73 9.83 59.93 -3.45
C SER A 73 8.41 59.41 -3.68
N TRP A 74 8.26 58.09 -3.64
CA TRP A 74 6.97 57.41 -3.73
C TRP A 74 6.38 57.20 -2.33
N LYS A 75 5.10 57.48 -2.17
CA LYS A 75 4.37 57.30 -0.91
C LYS A 75 2.93 56.87 -1.19
N GLN A 76 2.49 55.81 -0.53
CA GLN A 76 1.08 55.44 -0.49
C GLN A 76 0.29 56.41 0.39
N VAL A 77 -0.82 56.92 -0.15
CA VAL A 77 -1.70 57.92 0.48
C VAL A 77 -2.88 57.25 1.17
N SER A 78 -3.50 56.26 0.53
CA SER A 78 -4.66 55.53 1.05
C SER A 78 -4.77 54.11 0.48
N GLY A 79 -5.64 53.31 1.09
CA GLY A 79 -5.98 51.93 0.68
C GLY A 79 -5.12 50.85 1.33
N THR A 80 -5.35 49.59 0.97
CA THR A 80 -4.59 48.42 1.47
C THR A 80 -3.10 48.54 1.13
N THR A 81 -2.20 48.14 2.02
CA THR A 81 -0.75 48.41 1.85
C THR A 81 -0.15 47.66 0.65
N LEU A 82 0.53 48.37 -0.26
CA LEU A 82 1.30 47.80 -1.36
C LEU A 82 2.71 47.39 -0.90
N GLU A 83 3.23 46.30 -1.45
CA GLU A 83 4.64 45.93 -1.32
C GLU A 83 5.44 46.57 -2.46
N LEU A 84 6.41 47.43 -2.15
CA LEU A 84 7.35 47.98 -3.13
C LEU A 84 8.54 47.02 -3.28
N THR A 85 8.75 46.48 -4.49
CA THR A 85 9.80 45.48 -4.76
C THR A 85 11.09 46.13 -5.24
N VAL A 86 10.99 47.07 -6.19
CA VAL A 86 12.14 47.74 -6.82
C VAL A 86 11.79 49.20 -7.10
N SER A 87 12.76 50.11 -6.91
CA SER A 87 12.67 51.46 -7.45
C SER A 87 14.04 52.01 -7.84
N ASP A 88 14.13 52.63 -9.01
CA ASP A 88 15.30 53.42 -9.44
C ASP A 88 15.07 54.93 -9.23
N GLY A 89 14.04 55.28 -8.47
CA GLY A 89 13.55 56.63 -8.25
C GLY A 89 12.40 56.98 -9.22
N ALA A 90 12.71 57.11 -10.51
CA ALA A 90 11.71 57.50 -11.50
C ALA A 90 10.66 56.41 -11.76
N THR A 91 11.07 55.14 -11.72
CA THR A 91 10.20 53.97 -11.82
C THR A 91 10.11 53.27 -10.46
N ALA A 92 8.91 52.82 -10.11
CA ALA A 92 8.63 52.00 -8.95
C ALA A 92 7.83 50.77 -9.37
N GLU A 93 8.22 49.59 -8.89
CA GLU A 93 7.53 48.32 -9.07
C GLU A 93 6.86 47.92 -7.76
N PHE A 94 5.59 47.55 -7.84
CA PHE A 94 4.75 47.18 -6.70
C PHE A 94 4.10 45.82 -6.92
N VAL A 95 3.76 45.13 -5.82
CA VAL A 95 2.84 43.98 -5.81
C VAL A 95 1.50 44.45 -5.25
N ALA A 96 0.42 44.24 -6.00
CA ALA A 96 -0.94 44.50 -5.55
C ALA A 96 -1.26 43.61 -4.32
N PRO A 97 -1.78 44.15 -3.20
CA PRO A 97 -2.22 43.33 -2.07
C PRO A 97 -3.37 42.40 -2.45
N SER A 98 -3.58 41.37 -1.63
CA SER A 98 -4.82 40.60 -1.68
C SER A 98 -5.97 41.40 -1.04
N VAL A 99 -7.12 41.43 -1.71
CA VAL A 99 -8.29 42.23 -1.30
C VAL A 99 -9.57 41.41 -1.46
N ASP A 100 -10.49 41.55 -0.51
CA ASP A 100 -11.77 40.80 -0.52
C ASP A 100 -12.77 41.34 -1.56
N GLU A 101 -12.64 42.62 -1.95
CA GLU A 101 -13.50 43.34 -2.88
C GLU A 101 -12.66 44.35 -3.68
N ASP A 102 -13.15 44.80 -4.84
CA ASP A 102 -12.47 45.82 -5.64
C ASP A 102 -12.18 47.10 -4.82
N GLU A 103 -10.94 47.57 -4.83
CA GLU A 103 -10.48 48.74 -4.07
C GLU A 103 -9.67 49.70 -4.95
N THR A 104 -9.68 51.00 -4.64
CA THR A 104 -8.76 51.97 -5.24
C THR A 104 -7.69 52.41 -4.25
N ILE A 105 -6.43 52.14 -4.58
CA ILE A 105 -5.26 52.65 -3.86
C ILE A 105 -4.80 53.96 -4.48
N THR A 106 -4.43 54.93 -3.65
CA THR A 106 -3.82 56.18 -4.13
C THR A 106 -2.35 56.22 -3.74
N LEU A 107 -1.48 56.33 -4.74
CA LEU A 107 -0.06 56.58 -4.59
C LEU A 107 0.24 58.05 -4.90
N SER A 108 1.29 58.59 -4.29
CA SER A 108 1.82 59.92 -4.58
C SER A 108 3.30 59.82 -4.92
N VAL A 109 3.73 60.57 -5.93
CA VAL A 109 5.14 60.78 -6.25
C VAL A 109 5.49 62.25 -6.09
N THR A 110 6.48 62.54 -5.25
CA THR A 110 7.06 63.87 -5.10
C THR A 110 8.41 63.90 -5.79
N VAL A 111 8.59 64.84 -6.71
CA VAL A 111 9.84 65.07 -7.43
C VAL A 111 10.43 66.41 -7.03
N THR A 112 11.71 66.40 -6.65
CA THR A 112 12.44 67.60 -6.18
C THR A 112 13.58 67.92 -7.15
N ASP A 113 13.76 69.20 -7.47
CA ASP A 113 14.87 69.69 -8.30
C ASP A 113 16.16 69.89 -7.48
N ASN A 114 17.27 70.28 -8.15
CA ASN A 114 18.56 70.52 -7.51
C ASN A 114 18.65 71.84 -6.72
N ASN A 115 17.59 72.66 -6.75
CA ASN A 115 17.47 73.94 -6.06
C ASN A 115 16.42 73.93 -4.93
N GLY A 116 15.80 72.77 -4.66
CA GLY A 116 14.83 72.53 -3.59
C GLY A 116 13.36 72.80 -3.95
N GLY A 117 13.04 73.12 -5.19
CA GLY A 117 11.64 73.17 -5.67
C GLY A 117 11.09 71.76 -5.87
N SER A 118 9.79 71.57 -5.63
CA SER A 118 9.15 70.25 -5.72
C SER A 118 7.78 70.29 -6.38
N ALA A 119 7.45 69.26 -7.14
CA ALA A 119 6.10 68.98 -7.62
C ALA A 119 5.65 67.60 -7.13
N THR A 120 4.35 67.47 -6.83
CA THR A 120 3.75 66.21 -6.38
C THR A 120 2.56 65.88 -7.25
N GLN A 121 2.43 64.60 -7.59
CA GLN A 121 1.30 64.06 -8.31
C GLN A 121 0.78 62.81 -7.62
N GLU A 122 -0.54 62.66 -7.56
CA GLU A 122 -1.20 61.44 -7.14
C GLU A 122 -1.59 60.60 -8.37
N VAL A 123 -1.51 59.28 -8.21
CA VAL A 123 -1.93 58.28 -9.19
C VAL A 123 -2.85 57.28 -8.48
N SER A 124 -4.00 57.03 -9.09
CA SER A 124 -4.94 56.00 -8.63
C SER A 124 -4.60 54.67 -9.27
N VAL A 125 -4.59 53.62 -8.45
CA VAL A 125 -4.44 52.23 -8.85
C VAL A 125 -5.71 51.49 -8.43
N SER A 126 -6.54 51.11 -9.40
CA SER A 126 -7.71 50.27 -9.16
C SER A 126 -7.25 48.82 -9.06
N ILE A 127 -7.50 48.18 -7.93
CA ILE A 127 -7.22 46.76 -7.69
C ILE A 127 -8.53 46.01 -7.78
N GLY A 128 -8.62 45.11 -8.75
CA GLY A 128 -9.75 44.19 -8.85
C GLY A 128 -9.51 42.92 -8.01
N ALA A 129 -10.47 42.56 -7.17
CA ALA A 129 -10.47 41.28 -6.45
C ALA A 129 -10.70 40.11 -7.43
N TYR A 130 -10.21 38.91 -7.08
CA TYR A 130 -10.63 37.67 -7.71
C TYR A 130 -11.93 37.18 -7.09
N GLN A 131 -12.69 36.43 -7.89
CA GLN A 131 -13.92 35.83 -7.42
C GLN A 131 -13.64 34.82 -6.30
N ASN A 132 -14.40 34.92 -5.21
CA ASN A 132 -14.28 34.05 -4.06
C ASN A 132 -14.82 32.63 -4.38
N LEU A 133 -14.13 31.58 -3.91
CA LEU A 133 -14.56 30.20 -4.15
C LEU A 133 -15.91 29.85 -3.51
N SER A 134 -16.29 30.53 -2.43
CA SER A 134 -17.58 30.30 -1.76
C SER A 134 -18.79 30.68 -2.62
N GLU A 135 -18.57 31.48 -3.66
CA GLU A 135 -19.60 31.91 -4.62
C GLU A 135 -19.73 30.98 -5.82
N LEU A 136 -18.82 30.00 -5.95
CA LEU A 136 -18.78 29.06 -7.08
C LEU A 136 -19.42 27.72 -6.74
N THR A 137 -19.99 27.10 -7.77
CA THR A 137 -20.44 25.71 -7.73
C THR A 137 -19.34 24.82 -8.32
N PHE A 138 -19.00 23.75 -7.61
CA PHE A 138 -18.02 22.76 -8.06
C PHE A 138 -18.75 21.46 -8.44
N ASP A 139 -18.40 20.92 -9.60
CA ASP A 139 -18.88 19.61 -10.05
C ASP A 139 -18.21 18.47 -9.27
N ASP A 140 -16.92 18.61 -8.94
CA ASP A 140 -16.18 17.66 -8.12
C ASP A 140 -15.95 18.18 -6.69
N ASN A 141 -16.68 17.63 -5.73
CA ASN A 141 -16.55 17.99 -4.32
C ASN A 141 -15.16 17.68 -3.75
N ALA A 142 -14.43 16.70 -4.27
CA ALA A 142 -13.10 16.37 -3.82
C ALA A 142 -12.08 17.43 -4.25
N LEU A 143 -12.29 18.08 -5.41
CA LEU A 143 -11.50 19.25 -5.80
C LEU A 143 -11.79 20.42 -4.86
N LYS A 144 -13.05 20.70 -4.53
CA LYS A 144 -13.40 21.74 -3.56
C LYS A 144 -12.73 21.51 -2.19
N GLN A 145 -12.82 20.30 -1.65
CA GLN A 145 -12.17 19.93 -0.40
C GLN A 145 -10.66 20.08 -0.46
N CYS A 146 -10.03 19.75 -1.60
CA CYS A 146 -8.62 19.99 -1.82
C CYS A 146 -8.30 21.49 -1.72
N LEU A 147 -9.04 22.34 -2.41
CA LEU A 147 -8.82 23.78 -2.40
C LEU A 147 -8.97 24.36 -0.97
N ASP A 148 -10.01 23.93 -0.26
CA ASP A 148 -10.25 24.32 1.14
C ASP A 148 -9.09 23.88 2.05
N ALA A 149 -8.59 22.64 1.90
CA ALA A 149 -7.47 22.11 2.68
C ALA A 149 -6.14 22.84 2.39
N ASN A 150 -5.98 23.38 1.19
CA ASN A 150 -4.83 24.21 0.81
C ASN A 150 -4.99 25.68 1.24
N GLY A 151 -6.12 26.05 1.87
CA GLY A 151 -6.41 27.41 2.27
C GLY A 151 -6.60 28.36 1.09
N ILE A 152 -7.10 27.85 -0.03
CA ILE A 152 -7.38 28.62 -1.24
C ILE A 152 -8.75 29.30 -1.09
N SER A 153 -8.78 30.63 -1.18
CA SER A 153 -10.00 31.43 -0.96
C SER A 153 -10.66 31.94 -2.24
N ASP A 154 -9.91 32.02 -3.35
CA ASP A 154 -10.34 32.67 -4.59
C ASP A 154 -9.73 32.01 -5.84
N VAL A 155 -10.22 32.40 -7.02
CA VAL A 155 -9.84 31.81 -8.31
C VAL A 155 -8.49 32.27 -8.88
N GLY A 156 -7.83 33.26 -8.29
CA GLY A 156 -6.57 33.80 -8.83
C GLY A 156 -5.32 33.04 -8.41
N TYR A 157 -5.47 31.88 -7.75
CA TYR A 157 -4.36 31.04 -7.34
C TYR A 157 -3.58 30.46 -8.52
N GLU A 158 -2.24 30.51 -8.41
CA GLU A 158 -1.33 30.02 -9.45
C GLU A 158 -0.84 28.58 -9.22
N ILE A 159 -1.01 28.04 -8.00
CA ILE A 159 -0.50 26.73 -7.59
C ILE A 159 -1.61 25.96 -6.89
N ILE A 160 -1.96 24.79 -7.43
CA ILE A 160 -2.92 23.86 -6.83
C ILE A 160 -2.21 22.53 -6.58
N THR A 161 -2.29 22.03 -5.34
CA THR A 161 -1.78 20.72 -4.96
C THR A 161 -2.88 19.90 -4.28
N CYS A 162 -3.34 18.85 -4.92
CA CYS A 162 -4.32 17.93 -4.37
C CYS A 162 -3.71 16.57 -4.10
N SER A 163 -4.05 15.99 -2.95
CA SER A 163 -3.74 14.60 -2.62
C SER A 163 -5.02 13.98 -2.07
N ASN A 164 -5.79 13.25 -2.89
CA ASN A 164 -7.09 12.73 -2.47
C ASN A 164 -7.60 11.59 -3.38
N ASN A 165 -7.61 10.35 -2.85
CA ASN A 165 -7.97 9.10 -3.56
C ASN A 165 -9.42 9.05 -4.10
N SER A 166 -10.16 10.16 -4.07
CA SER A 166 -11.53 10.30 -4.57
C SER A 166 -11.72 11.41 -5.62
N LEU A 167 -10.68 12.15 -6.03
CA LEU A 167 -10.80 13.16 -7.11
C LEU A 167 -11.07 12.48 -8.45
N MET A 168 -12.21 12.77 -9.08
CA MET A 168 -12.69 12.08 -10.30
C MET A 168 -12.62 12.97 -11.55
N SER A 169 -12.71 14.30 -11.41
CA SER A 169 -12.68 15.23 -12.55
C SER A 169 -11.85 16.49 -12.30
N LEU A 170 -11.42 17.12 -13.40
CA LEU A 170 -10.71 18.40 -13.42
C LEU A 170 -11.53 19.54 -14.08
N SER A 171 -12.82 19.33 -14.38
CA SER A 171 -13.66 20.30 -15.10
C SER A 171 -13.70 21.70 -14.44
N ASP A 172 -13.75 21.75 -13.11
CA ASP A 172 -13.79 23.00 -12.36
C ASP A 172 -12.48 23.81 -12.42
N LEU A 173 -11.40 23.26 -13.00
CA LEU A 173 -10.18 24.04 -13.28
C LEU A 173 -10.44 25.20 -14.24
N SER A 174 -11.53 25.15 -15.01
CA SER A 174 -11.97 26.26 -15.87
C SER A 174 -12.01 27.61 -15.11
N HIS A 175 -12.32 27.61 -13.81
CA HIS A 175 -12.31 28.83 -12.98
C HIS A 175 -10.93 29.46 -12.78
N PHE A 176 -9.84 28.70 -12.90
CA PHE A 176 -8.47 29.14 -12.56
C PHE A 176 -7.65 29.44 -13.81
N GLU A 177 -7.74 30.67 -14.32
CA GLU A 177 -7.03 31.05 -15.57
C GLU A 177 -5.54 31.32 -15.37
N ASN A 178 -5.13 31.70 -14.16
CA ASN A 178 -3.73 32.01 -13.83
C ASN A 178 -2.94 30.79 -13.32
N LEU A 179 -3.51 29.59 -13.43
CA LEU A 179 -2.90 28.37 -12.90
C LEU A 179 -1.59 28.04 -13.62
N LYS A 180 -0.47 28.08 -12.90
CA LYS A 180 0.87 27.76 -13.42
C LYS A 180 1.37 26.39 -12.98
N GLN A 181 0.96 25.91 -11.81
CA GLN A 181 1.37 24.61 -11.30
C GLN A 181 0.17 23.80 -10.82
N LEU A 182 0.08 22.57 -11.32
CA LEU A 182 -0.93 21.61 -10.92
C LEU A 182 -0.25 20.33 -10.47
N THR A 183 -0.47 19.95 -9.21
CA THR A 183 -0.04 18.66 -8.65
C THR A 183 -1.25 17.90 -8.17
N ILE A 184 -1.53 16.74 -8.75
CA ILE A 184 -2.58 15.84 -8.33
C ILE A 184 -1.93 14.51 -7.96
N GLU A 185 -2.08 14.08 -6.71
CA GLU A 185 -1.62 12.78 -6.24
C GLU A 185 -2.78 11.92 -5.77
N SER A 186 -2.69 10.63 -6.10
CA SER A 186 -3.63 9.62 -5.62
C SER A 186 -5.05 10.00 -6.02
N ALA A 187 -5.41 9.97 -7.30
CA ALA A 187 -6.73 10.37 -7.80
C ALA A 187 -7.42 9.25 -8.60
N GLN A 188 -8.68 9.43 -8.95
CA GLN A 188 -9.46 8.51 -9.79
C GLN A 188 -9.76 9.11 -11.17
N LEU A 189 -8.87 9.99 -11.66
CA LEU A 189 -9.02 10.64 -12.96
C LEU A 189 -9.00 9.59 -14.08
N THR A 190 -10.02 9.63 -14.94
CA THR A 190 -10.12 8.85 -16.18
C THR A 190 -9.82 9.70 -17.43
N ASP A 191 -10.01 11.01 -17.33
CA ASP A 191 -9.74 11.99 -18.38
C ASP A 191 -9.08 13.26 -17.80
N ILE A 192 -8.46 14.04 -18.68
CA ILE A 192 -7.77 15.30 -18.35
C ILE A 192 -8.07 16.39 -19.39
N ASP A 193 -9.24 16.33 -20.03
CA ASP A 193 -9.60 17.23 -21.13
C ASP A 193 -9.60 18.70 -20.71
N ALA A 194 -9.90 18.97 -19.44
CA ALA A 194 -9.85 20.29 -18.84
C ALA A 194 -8.48 20.99 -18.93
N LEU A 195 -7.39 20.23 -19.18
CA LEU A 195 -6.06 20.80 -19.37
C LEU A 195 -5.88 21.45 -20.74
N THR A 196 -6.73 21.15 -21.73
CA THR A 196 -6.63 21.64 -23.12
C THR A 196 -6.57 23.17 -23.19
N ASP A 197 -7.30 23.85 -22.30
CA ASP A 197 -7.40 25.31 -22.28
C ASP A 197 -6.46 25.97 -21.25
N LYS A 198 -5.59 25.21 -20.58
CA LYS A 198 -4.70 25.69 -19.50
C LYS A 198 -3.26 25.93 -19.95
N ALA A 199 -3.11 26.74 -20.99
CA ALA A 199 -1.80 27.06 -21.60
C ALA A 199 -0.78 27.76 -20.66
N THR A 200 -1.23 28.30 -19.52
CA THR A 200 -0.41 28.93 -18.47
C THR A 200 0.34 27.94 -17.59
N ILE A 201 -0.01 26.65 -17.63
CA ILE A 201 0.66 25.62 -16.83
C ILE A 201 2.11 25.44 -17.29
N THR A 202 3.02 25.62 -16.34
CA THR A 202 4.46 25.39 -16.47
C THR A 202 4.90 24.10 -15.77
N HIS A 203 4.18 23.65 -14.74
CA HIS A 203 4.51 22.46 -13.96
C HIS A 203 3.27 21.58 -13.79
N LEU A 204 3.31 20.38 -14.35
CA LEU A 204 2.24 19.39 -14.22
C LEU A 204 2.78 18.12 -13.56
N LYS A 205 2.18 17.72 -12.44
CA LYS A 205 2.44 16.43 -11.79
C LYS A 205 1.12 15.69 -11.60
N LEU A 206 1.02 14.50 -12.19
CA LEU A 206 -0.11 13.60 -12.00
C LEU A 206 0.43 12.28 -11.43
N LYS A 207 -0.12 11.84 -10.30
CA LYS A 207 0.25 10.58 -9.66
C LYS A 207 -0.97 9.73 -9.34
N GLY A 208 -0.94 8.47 -9.74
CA GLY A 208 -1.95 7.47 -9.38
C GLY A 208 -3.32 7.83 -9.95
N SER A 209 -3.49 7.70 -11.26
CA SER A 209 -4.74 7.90 -12.01
C SER A 209 -4.85 6.83 -13.11
N SER A 210 -5.96 6.80 -13.86
CA SER A 210 -6.15 5.85 -14.97
C SER A 210 -6.52 6.58 -16.26
N VAL A 211 -5.77 7.63 -16.59
CA VAL A 211 -6.05 8.49 -17.76
C VAL A 211 -5.79 7.73 -19.06
N GLU A 212 -6.79 7.63 -19.92
CA GLU A 212 -6.65 6.93 -21.20
C GLU A 212 -5.96 7.80 -22.26
N ASP A 213 -6.41 9.06 -22.39
CA ASP A 213 -5.92 10.03 -23.38
C ASP A 213 -5.03 11.10 -22.73
N LEU A 214 -3.76 11.13 -23.15
CA LEU A 214 -2.77 12.12 -22.69
C LEU A 214 -2.58 13.28 -23.68
N THR A 215 -3.31 13.32 -24.79
CA THR A 215 -3.17 14.38 -25.80
C THR A 215 -3.45 15.80 -25.30
N PRO A 216 -4.31 16.05 -24.28
CA PRO A 216 -4.49 17.40 -23.73
C PRO A 216 -3.18 18.03 -23.24
N ILE A 217 -2.23 17.23 -22.75
CA ILE A 217 -0.91 17.72 -22.27
C ILE A 217 -0.11 18.40 -23.40
N ASN A 218 -0.32 17.99 -24.67
CA ASN A 218 0.40 18.56 -25.81
C ASN A 218 0.01 20.04 -26.09
N THR A 219 -1.07 20.53 -25.50
CA THR A 219 -1.52 21.93 -25.61
C THR A 219 -0.80 22.88 -24.64
N LEU A 220 -0.12 22.32 -23.62
CA LEU A 220 0.57 23.09 -22.58
C LEU A 220 1.90 23.61 -23.12
N VAL A 221 1.86 24.73 -23.84
CA VAL A 221 3.04 25.28 -24.55
C VAL A 221 4.11 25.89 -23.62
N GLN A 222 3.74 26.28 -22.40
CA GLN A 222 4.66 26.84 -21.40
C GLN A 222 5.24 25.78 -20.45
N LEU A 223 4.97 24.50 -20.70
CA LEU A 223 5.37 23.40 -19.82
C LEU A 223 6.89 23.29 -19.70
N GLU A 224 7.40 23.49 -18.48
CA GLU A 224 8.80 23.32 -18.11
C GLU A 224 9.07 21.99 -17.40
N SER A 225 8.07 21.45 -16.68
CA SER A 225 8.17 20.17 -15.97
C SER A 225 6.91 19.34 -16.14
N LEU A 226 7.09 18.09 -16.60
CA LEU A 226 6.04 17.09 -16.66
C LEU A 226 6.43 15.85 -15.85
N GLU A 227 5.61 15.50 -14.87
CA GLU A 227 5.82 14.31 -14.06
C GLU A 227 4.56 13.44 -14.02
N LEU A 228 4.63 12.25 -14.62
CA LEU A 228 3.54 11.30 -14.66
C LEU A 228 3.97 10.03 -13.93
N TYR A 229 3.40 9.81 -12.74
CA TYR A 229 3.61 8.60 -11.95
C TYR A 229 2.32 7.80 -11.98
N ASP A 230 2.31 6.59 -12.53
CA ASP A 230 1.14 5.72 -12.41
C ASP A 230 -0.16 6.39 -12.92
N ALA A 231 -0.06 7.30 -13.90
CA ALA A 231 -1.10 8.27 -14.24
C ALA A 231 -2.02 7.83 -15.39
N TRP A 232 -1.60 6.85 -16.18
CA TRP A 232 -2.31 6.41 -17.38
C TRP A 232 -2.96 5.03 -17.23
N LEU A 233 -3.92 4.73 -18.10
CA LEU A 233 -4.67 3.47 -18.09
C LEU A 233 -3.74 2.25 -18.22
N ARG A 234 -3.89 1.32 -17.27
CA ARG A 234 -2.99 0.16 -17.07
C ARG A 234 -3.48 -1.11 -17.77
N GLU A 235 -3.87 -1.04 -19.04
CA GLU A 235 -4.31 -2.21 -19.79
C GLU A 235 -3.17 -2.86 -20.60
N TRP A 236 -3.24 -4.19 -20.78
CA TRP A 236 -2.20 -5.00 -21.45
C TRP A 236 -1.99 -4.68 -22.94
N ARG A 237 -2.79 -3.77 -23.52
CA ARG A 237 -2.70 -3.32 -24.92
C ARG A 237 -2.86 -1.81 -25.08
N SER A 238 -2.94 -1.04 -24.00
CA SER A 238 -3.07 0.40 -24.12
C SER A 238 -1.74 1.02 -24.52
N ASN A 239 -1.73 1.73 -25.64
CA ASN A 239 -0.61 2.59 -26.03
C ASN A 239 -0.80 3.98 -25.41
N SER A 240 -1.14 4.12 -24.13
CA SER A 240 -1.58 5.41 -23.57
C SER A 240 -0.52 6.52 -23.70
N LEU A 241 0.79 6.18 -23.70
CA LEU A 241 1.87 7.14 -23.95
C LEU A 241 2.01 7.54 -25.44
N SER A 242 1.28 6.90 -26.36
CA SER A 242 1.31 7.24 -27.79
C SER A 242 0.72 8.61 -28.09
N GLY A 243 -0.17 9.13 -27.24
CA GLY A 243 -0.74 10.47 -27.38
C GLY A 243 0.26 11.60 -27.14
N LEU A 244 1.27 11.40 -26.28
CA LEU A 244 2.26 12.43 -25.96
C LEU A 244 3.16 12.74 -27.16
N ASN A 245 3.21 13.99 -27.63
CA ASN A 245 4.14 14.45 -28.65
C ASN A 245 4.63 15.85 -28.28
N PHE A 246 5.90 15.97 -27.92
CA PHE A 246 6.45 17.20 -27.34
C PHE A 246 6.80 18.26 -28.40
N GLU A 247 6.02 18.34 -29.48
CA GLU A 247 6.27 19.21 -30.64
C GLU A 247 6.22 20.70 -30.26
N ASN A 248 5.39 21.07 -29.29
CA ASN A 248 5.18 22.45 -28.87
C ASN A 248 5.90 22.81 -27.55
N GLN A 249 6.41 21.82 -26.81
CA GLN A 249 7.00 21.98 -25.48
C GLN A 249 8.52 22.23 -25.54
N THR A 250 8.94 23.23 -26.33
CA THR A 250 10.38 23.54 -26.50
C THR A 250 11.07 23.99 -25.21
N GLY A 251 10.31 24.51 -24.24
CA GLY A 251 10.76 24.94 -22.91
C GLY A 251 10.83 23.82 -21.86
N LEU A 252 10.46 22.58 -22.20
CA LEU A 252 10.46 21.45 -21.26
C LEU A 252 11.88 21.15 -20.77
N LYS A 253 12.11 21.25 -19.46
CA LYS A 253 13.40 21.02 -18.79
C LYS A 253 13.44 19.67 -18.09
N LYS A 254 12.30 19.19 -17.58
CA LYS A 254 12.19 17.93 -16.83
C LYS A 254 11.04 17.08 -17.34
N LEU A 255 11.31 15.80 -17.57
CA LEU A 255 10.31 14.79 -17.89
C LEU A 255 10.50 13.56 -16.99
N VAL A 256 9.45 13.17 -16.27
CA VAL A 256 9.39 11.92 -15.50
C VAL A 256 8.20 11.10 -15.98
N LEU A 257 8.47 9.87 -16.42
CA LEU A 257 7.45 8.87 -16.73
C LEU A 257 7.73 7.62 -15.89
N SER A 258 6.84 7.29 -14.95
CA SER A 258 7.04 6.21 -13.99
C SER A 258 5.80 5.33 -13.88
N ASN A 259 6.01 4.02 -13.83
CA ASN A 259 4.97 3.03 -13.57
C ASN A 259 5.41 2.09 -12.43
N SER A 260 4.55 1.90 -11.43
CA SER A 260 4.77 0.98 -10.32
C SER A 260 4.60 -0.50 -10.70
N ASN A 261 3.91 -0.78 -11.80
CA ASN A 261 3.49 -2.12 -12.16
C ASN A 261 4.30 -2.67 -13.35
N ASN A 262 5.24 -3.57 -13.05
CA ASN A 262 6.12 -4.22 -14.04
C ASN A 262 5.41 -5.24 -14.96
N TYR A 263 4.13 -5.53 -14.76
CA TYR A 263 3.41 -6.55 -15.54
C TYR A 263 2.97 -6.08 -16.94
N HIS A 264 2.89 -4.77 -17.17
CA HIS A 264 2.47 -4.19 -18.45
C HIS A 264 3.67 -3.53 -19.15
N ARG A 265 4.01 -4.01 -20.35
CA ARG A 265 5.10 -3.44 -21.18
C ARG A 265 4.64 -2.13 -21.84
N THR A 266 4.43 -1.08 -21.06
CA THR A 266 4.19 0.26 -21.63
C THR A 266 5.46 0.69 -22.37
N GLN A 267 5.28 1.13 -23.61
CA GLN A 267 6.37 1.58 -24.48
C GLN A 267 6.33 3.09 -24.65
N PHE A 268 7.51 3.70 -24.77
CA PHE A 268 7.67 5.11 -25.10
C PHE A 268 8.67 5.26 -26.24
N ASP A 269 8.21 5.84 -27.34
CA ASP A 269 9.06 6.16 -28.49
C ASP A 269 9.86 7.43 -28.20
N THR A 270 11.18 7.28 -28.08
CA THR A 270 12.06 8.41 -27.75
C THR A 270 12.23 9.41 -28.90
N GLU A 271 11.77 9.10 -30.13
CA GLU A 271 11.69 10.07 -31.23
C GLU A 271 10.87 11.32 -30.84
N LYS A 272 9.85 11.12 -30.02
CA LYS A 272 8.95 12.19 -29.53
C LYS A 272 9.67 13.27 -28.74
N LEU A 273 10.86 12.98 -28.21
CA LEU A 273 11.64 13.92 -27.41
C LEU A 273 12.54 14.83 -28.26
N ILE A 274 12.72 14.55 -29.56
CA ILE A 274 13.66 15.30 -30.43
C ILE A 274 13.35 16.82 -30.43
N LYS A 275 12.08 17.20 -30.22
CA LYS A 275 11.64 18.60 -30.18
C LYS A 275 11.72 19.25 -28.79
N ALA A 276 11.82 18.46 -27.73
CA ALA A 276 12.05 18.95 -26.37
C ALA A 276 13.52 19.33 -26.16
N VAL A 277 14.01 20.27 -26.97
CA VAL A 277 15.44 20.65 -27.01
C VAL A 277 15.94 21.26 -25.70
N GLY A 278 15.06 21.81 -24.87
CA GLY A 278 15.38 22.31 -23.52
C GLY A 278 15.58 21.22 -22.46
N LEU A 279 15.34 19.94 -22.79
CA LEU A 279 15.29 18.88 -21.80
C LEU A 279 16.66 18.65 -21.16
N SER A 280 16.70 18.86 -19.85
CA SER A 280 17.90 18.79 -19.02
C SER A 280 17.89 17.61 -18.04
N SER A 281 16.70 17.08 -17.74
CA SER A 281 16.47 15.93 -16.87
C SER A 281 15.42 15.00 -17.48
N LEU A 282 15.77 13.73 -17.65
CA LEU A 282 14.88 12.68 -18.12
C LEU A 282 14.91 11.50 -17.17
N GLU A 283 13.74 11.10 -16.67
CA GLU A 283 13.56 9.91 -15.85
C GLU A 283 12.49 9.00 -16.47
N LEU A 284 12.88 7.76 -16.76
CA LEU A 284 11.98 6.70 -17.23
C LEU A 284 12.09 5.50 -16.28
N LYS A 285 10.99 5.16 -15.61
CA LYS A 285 10.91 4.03 -14.69
C LYS A 285 9.79 3.06 -15.09
N SER A 286 10.17 1.82 -15.37
CA SER A 286 9.27 0.77 -15.88
C SER A 286 8.52 1.19 -17.14
N VAL A 287 9.18 1.98 -18.00
CA VAL A 287 8.68 2.42 -19.30
C VAL A 287 9.69 2.02 -20.36
N PHE A 288 9.34 1.05 -21.20
CA PHE A 288 10.27 0.50 -22.20
C PHE A 288 10.51 1.49 -23.33
N MET A 289 11.76 1.90 -23.51
CA MET A 289 12.13 2.78 -24.60
C MET A 289 12.08 2.05 -25.94
N VAL A 290 11.55 2.72 -26.96
CA VAL A 290 11.69 2.34 -28.37
C VAL A 290 12.50 3.43 -29.07
N ASN A 291 13.30 3.04 -30.07
CA ASN A 291 14.19 3.92 -30.84
C ASN A 291 15.18 4.74 -29.96
N SER A 292 15.75 4.12 -28.92
CA SER A 292 16.60 4.76 -27.90
C SER A 292 17.77 5.59 -28.47
N GLU A 293 18.21 5.30 -29.69
CA GLU A 293 19.21 6.07 -30.41
C GLU A 293 18.85 7.57 -30.55
N HIS A 294 17.56 7.93 -30.52
CA HIS A 294 17.10 9.32 -30.59
C HIS A 294 17.44 10.14 -29.35
N LEU A 295 17.71 9.51 -28.20
CA LEU A 295 18.24 10.20 -27.03
C LEU A 295 19.59 10.89 -27.31
N SER A 296 20.33 10.42 -28.32
CA SER A 296 21.56 11.09 -28.79
C SER A 296 21.32 12.51 -29.34
N LYS A 297 20.07 12.93 -29.57
CA LYS A 297 19.72 14.30 -30.02
C LYS A 297 19.48 15.28 -28.88
N LEU A 298 19.42 14.80 -27.64
CA LEU A 298 19.18 15.64 -26.46
C LEU A 298 20.51 16.14 -25.92
N ASP A 299 20.96 17.31 -26.38
CA ASP A 299 22.29 17.85 -26.03
C ASP A 299 22.34 18.56 -24.68
N ASN A 300 21.19 19.00 -24.16
CA ASN A 300 21.10 19.72 -22.88
C ASN A 300 20.94 18.81 -21.66
N LEU A 301 20.90 17.48 -21.84
CA LEU A 301 20.77 16.55 -20.73
C LEU A 301 21.96 16.66 -19.77
N THR A 302 21.61 16.94 -18.51
CA THR A 302 22.55 16.95 -17.38
C THR A 302 22.29 15.80 -16.41
N SER A 303 21.06 15.29 -16.38
CA SER A 303 20.64 14.15 -15.57
C SER A 303 19.82 13.17 -16.41
N LEU A 304 20.16 11.89 -16.34
CA LEU A 304 19.45 10.81 -16.99
C LEU A 304 19.26 9.64 -16.03
N ALA A 305 18.00 9.25 -15.80
CA ALA A 305 17.64 8.11 -14.97
C ALA A 305 16.79 7.12 -15.78
N LEU A 306 17.27 5.88 -15.90
CA LEU A 306 16.61 4.81 -16.63
C LEU A 306 16.53 3.58 -15.71
N GLU A 307 15.33 3.25 -15.23
CA GLU A 307 15.07 2.13 -14.33
C GLU A 307 14.09 1.17 -14.99
N SER A 308 14.51 -0.08 -15.22
CA SER A 308 13.67 -1.12 -15.86
C SER A 308 13.08 -0.69 -17.21
N SER A 309 13.78 0.22 -17.91
CA SER A 309 13.32 0.90 -19.13
C SER A 309 13.97 0.38 -20.42
N PHE A 310 14.86 -0.61 -20.31
CA PHE A 310 15.55 -1.23 -21.44
C PHE A 310 14.78 -2.44 -21.96
N ASN A 311 14.68 -2.55 -23.27
CA ASN A 311 14.31 -3.77 -23.99
C ASN A 311 15.58 -4.49 -24.51
N ASP A 312 15.41 -5.71 -25.04
CA ASP A 312 16.53 -6.56 -25.49
C ASP A 312 17.37 -5.96 -26.64
N SER A 313 16.88 -4.90 -27.31
CA SER A 313 17.55 -4.24 -28.44
C SER A 313 18.29 -2.95 -28.08
N ASN A 314 18.11 -2.43 -26.85
CA ASN A 314 18.70 -1.15 -26.47
C ASN A 314 20.20 -1.27 -26.14
N SER A 315 20.97 -0.27 -26.55
CA SER A 315 22.40 -0.10 -26.26
C SER A 315 22.64 1.27 -25.62
N LEU A 316 23.73 1.43 -24.87
CA LEU A 316 24.15 2.72 -24.30
C LEU A 316 24.87 3.63 -25.30
N SER A 317 24.96 3.27 -26.57
CA SER A 317 25.67 4.04 -27.60
C SER A 317 25.16 5.48 -27.78
N PHE A 318 23.90 5.77 -27.42
CA PHE A 318 23.35 7.12 -27.44
C PHE A 318 24.02 8.09 -26.45
N LEU A 319 24.78 7.57 -25.47
CA LEU A 319 25.55 8.34 -24.49
C LEU A 319 26.90 8.82 -25.03
N LEU A 320 27.33 8.36 -26.20
CA LEU A 320 28.63 8.75 -26.76
C LEU A 320 28.76 10.28 -26.87
N ASN A 321 29.80 10.82 -26.23
CA ASN A 321 30.14 12.24 -26.17
C ASN A 321 29.09 13.15 -25.51
N LYS A 322 28.21 12.61 -24.67
CA LYS A 322 27.21 13.39 -23.90
C LYS A 322 27.82 14.05 -22.66
N ASN A 323 28.81 14.91 -22.90
CA ASN A 323 29.61 15.55 -21.86
C ASN A 323 28.83 16.47 -20.90
N ASN A 324 27.59 16.87 -21.22
CA ASN A 324 26.79 17.67 -20.30
C ASN A 324 26.20 16.85 -19.15
N ILE A 325 26.17 15.52 -19.26
CA ILE A 325 25.65 14.63 -18.23
C ILE A 325 26.59 14.66 -17.02
N THR A 326 26.02 15.05 -15.88
CA THR A 326 26.69 15.05 -14.58
C THR A 326 26.14 13.95 -13.66
N THR A 327 24.90 13.52 -13.89
CA THR A 327 24.23 12.44 -13.14
C THR A 327 23.68 11.39 -14.09
N LEU A 328 24.07 10.12 -13.90
CA LEU A 328 23.59 8.99 -14.68
C LEU A 328 23.16 7.85 -13.76
N ILE A 329 21.89 7.48 -13.83
CA ILE A 329 21.30 6.38 -13.05
C ILE A 329 20.76 5.35 -14.04
N LEU A 330 21.31 4.14 -13.98
CA LEU A 330 20.92 3.01 -14.81
C LEU A 330 20.57 1.83 -13.90
N LYS A 331 19.29 1.51 -13.76
CA LYS A 331 18.82 0.46 -12.85
C LYS A 331 18.06 -0.64 -13.58
N GLU A 332 18.26 -1.86 -13.13
CA GLU A 332 17.72 -3.08 -13.73
C GLU A 332 18.00 -3.21 -15.24
N ILE A 333 19.16 -2.73 -15.70
CA ILE A 333 19.51 -2.75 -17.12
C ILE A 333 20.10 -4.12 -17.53
N PRO A 334 19.74 -4.68 -18.69
CA PRO A 334 20.33 -5.94 -19.20
C PRO A 334 21.64 -5.74 -19.95
N VAL A 335 22.12 -4.50 -20.09
CA VAL A 335 23.32 -4.15 -20.86
C VAL A 335 24.60 -4.54 -20.12
N SER A 336 25.53 -5.16 -20.85
CA SER A 336 26.88 -5.51 -20.37
C SER A 336 27.99 -4.60 -20.89
N ASP A 337 27.78 -3.97 -22.05
CA ASP A 337 28.76 -3.08 -22.70
C ASP A 337 28.57 -1.63 -22.20
N PHE A 338 29.53 -1.15 -21.42
CA PHE A 338 29.56 0.21 -20.89
C PHE A 338 30.55 1.14 -21.61
N SER A 339 31.09 0.73 -22.77
CA SER A 339 32.12 1.48 -23.51
C SER A 339 31.76 2.96 -23.75
N ALA A 340 30.48 3.27 -23.99
CA ALA A 340 30.02 4.64 -24.18
C ALA A 340 30.22 5.55 -22.97
N LEU A 341 30.21 4.99 -21.75
CA LEU A 341 30.31 5.75 -20.51
C LEU A 341 31.65 6.47 -20.38
N GLY A 342 32.74 5.89 -20.91
CA GLY A 342 34.08 6.47 -20.81
C GLY A 342 34.24 7.82 -21.52
N THR A 343 33.25 8.22 -22.32
CA THR A 343 33.21 9.53 -22.99
C THR A 343 32.53 10.63 -22.16
N LEU A 344 31.95 10.30 -21.00
CA LEU A 344 31.18 11.24 -20.16
C LEU A 344 32.08 12.03 -19.20
N SER A 345 32.88 12.95 -19.74
CA SER A 345 33.97 13.60 -18.98
C SER A 345 33.54 14.45 -17.77
N ASN A 346 32.31 14.98 -17.74
CA ASN A 346 31.80 15.77 -16.60
C ASN A 346 30.93 14.94 -15.64
N LEU A 347 30.90 13.61 -15.78
CA LEU A 347 30.09 12.76 -14.92
C LEU A 347 30.61 12.80 -13.48
N LYS A 348 29.70 13.12 -12.56
CA LYS A 348 29.97 13.20 -11.11
C LYS A 348 29.30 12.06 -10.36
N GLU A 349 28.11 11.66 -10.78
CA GLU A 349 27.32 10.62 -10.11
C GLU A 349 26.97 9.52 -11.11
N LEU A 350 27.40 8.29 -10.82
CA LEU A 350 27.11 7.12 -11.63
C LEU A 350 26.52 6.00 -10.76
N THR A 351 25.28 5.62 -11.08
CA THR A 351 24.63 4.43 -10.51
C THR A 351 24.37 3.42 -11.62
N ILE A 352 24.84 2.18 -11.44
CA ILE A 352 24.57 1.07 -12.34
C ILE A 352 24.13 -0.15 -11.54
N HIS A 353 22.86 -0.54 -11.67
CA HIS A 353 22.35 -1.83 -11.20
C HIS A 353 22.03 -2.68 -12.43
N THR A 354 22.91 -3.64 -12.75
CA THR A 354 22.78 -4.46 -13.96
C THR A 354 22.24 -5.85 -13.65
N THR A 355 21.47 -6.39 -14.59
CA THR A 355 21.04 -7.79 -14.60
C THR A 355 22.01 -8.69 -15.39
N SER A 356 23.01 -8.10 -16.06
CA SER A 356 24.08 -8.83 -16.75
C SER A 356 25.00 -9.56 -15.75
N SER A 357 25.36 -10.80 -16.08
CA SER A 357 26.32 -11.59 -15.30
C SER A 357 27.78 -11.17 -15.51
N THR A 358 28.12 -10.55 -16.64
CA THR A 358 29.51 -10.20 -16.99
C THR A 358 29.60 -8.79 -17.56
N PRO A 359 29.29 -7.75 -16.76
CA PRO A 359 29.46 -6.36 -17.18
C PRO A 359 30.94 -6.02 -17.40
N ASP A 360 31.21 -5.18 -18.40
CA ASP A 360 32.53 -4.63 -18.67
C ASP A 360 32.65 -3.23 -18.05
N TYR A 361 33.39 -3.11 -16.95
CA TYR A 361 33.61 -1.85 -16.25
C TYR A 361 34.80 -1.04 -16.78
N SER A 362 35.49 -1.49 -17.85
CA SER A 362 36.71 -0.85 -18.36
C SER A 362 36.57 0.65 -18.63
N ALA A 363 35.41 1.06 -19.14
CA ALA A 363 35.11 2.46 -19.43
C ALA A 363 34.84 3.31 -18.18
N ILE A 364 34.48 2.71 -17.05
CA ILE A 364 34.27 3.43 -15.79
C ILE A 364 35.62 3.86 -15.20
N TYR A 365 36.65 3.05 -15.40
CA TYR A 365 38.00 3.33 -14.90
C TYR A 365 38.58 4.64 -15.42
N THR A 366 38.14 5.13 -16.59
CA THR A 366 38.64 6.36 -17.23
C THR A 366 37.91 7.62 -16.78
N LEU A 367 36.89 7.51 -15.93
CA LEU A 367 36.13 8.66 -15.45
C LEU A 367 36.87 9.34 -14.29
N GLU A 368 37.38 10.56 -14.52
CA GLU A 368 38.25 11.27 -13.58
C GLU A 368 37.49 12.11 -12.53
N ASN A 369 36.25 12.51 -12.83
CA ASN A 369 35.50 13.50 -12.04
C ASN A 369 34.38 12.91 -11.17
N LEU A 370 34.31 11.58 -11.02
CA LEU A 370 33.28 10.94 -10.20
C LEU A 370 33.42 11.33 -8.73
N GLU A 371 32.34 11.81 -8.14
CA GLU A 371 32.19 12.05 -6.71
C GLU A 371 31.40 10.90 -6.04
N SER A 372 30.53 10.22 -6.79
CA SER A 372 29.72 9.09 -6.32
C SER A 372 29.67 7.97 -7.37
N LEU A 373 30.02 6.75 -6.96
CA LEU A 373 29.98 5.54 -7.78
C LEU A 373 29.23 4.43 -7.04
N GLU A 374 28.10 4.01 -7.60
CA GLU A 374 27.30 2.90 -7.10
C GLU A 374 27.14 1.83 -8.19
N LEU A 375 27.62 0.63 -7.91
CA LEU A 375 27.58 -0.52 -8.82
C LEU A 375 26.89 -1.70 -8.12
N SER A 376 25.93 -2.33 -8.75
CA SER A 376 25.35 -3.57 -8.23
C SER A 376 24.97 -4.55 -9.33
N LYS A 377 24.88 -5.82 -8.93
CA LYS A 377 24.40 -6.91 -9.77
C LYS A 377 23.31 -7.73 -9.10
N ARG A 378 22.42 -8.27 -9.94
CA ARG A 378 21.37 -9.21 -9.48
C ARG A 378 21.95 -10.51 -8.92
N TYR A 379 23.06 -10.99 -9.47
CA TYR A 379 23.70 -12.25 -9.07
C TYR A 379 25.21 -12.06 -8.90
N GLN A 380 25.82 -12.75 -7.93
CA GLN A 380 27.23 -12.60 -7.53
C GLN A 380 28.25 -13.21 -8.50
N HIS A 381 27.83 -13.88 -9.58
CA HIS A 381 28.73 -14.65 -10.45
C HIS A 381 29.17 -13.87 -11.70
N GLY A 382 30.49 -13.74 -11.90
CA GLY A 382 31.11 -13.15 -13.09
C GLY A 382 31.32 -11.62 -13.00
N GLY A 383 32.39 -11.12 -13.63
CA GLY A 383 32.76 -9.70 -13.72
C GLY A 383 33.20 -9.05 -12.39
N GLY A 384 34.48 -8.79 -12.18
CA GLY A 384 34.99 -8.02 -11.03
C GLY A 384 35.10 -6.52 -11.32
N PHE A 385 35.17 -5.70 -10.27
CA PHE A 385 35.51 -4.27 -10.37
C PHE A 385 36.87 -4.02 -9.71
N SER A 386 37.81 -3.42 -10.45
CA SER A 386 39.19 -3.22 -10.01
C SER A 386 39.41 -1.80 -9.50
N LEU A 387 39.69 -1.65 -8.22
CA LEU A 387 39.88 -0.32 -7.60
C LEU A 387 41.18 0.36 -8.04
N ASP A 388 42.24 -0.41 -8.24
CA ASP A 388 43.57 0.06 -8.67
C ASP A 388 43.55 0.72 -10.05
N GLN A 389 42.64 0.33 -10.93
CA GLN A 389 42.48 0.91 -12.27
C GLN A 389 41.64 2.20 -12.31
N THR A 390 40.91 2.50 -11.23
CA THR A 390 40.00 3.66 -11.20
C THR A 390 40.77 4.98 -11.20
N SER A 391 40.43 5.91 -12.10
CA SER A 391 41.11 7.22 -12.19
C SER A 391 40.58 8.25 -11.20
N SER A 392 39.33 8.13 -10.77
CA SER A 392 38.62 9.06 -9.86
C SER A 392 38.84 8.80 -8.36
N LYS A 393 39.92 8.10 -7.98
CA LYS A 393 40.18 7.74 -6.57
C LYS A 393 40.16 8.96 -5.64
N GLU A 394 40.80 10.06 -6.05
CA GLU A 394 40.92 11.26 -5.23
C GLU A 394 39.61 12.06 -5.09
N THR A 395 38.65 11.88 -6.01
CA THR A 395 37.41 12.65 -6.09
C THR A 395 36.21 11.92 -5.50
N ILE A 396 36.20 10.58 -5.53
CA ILE A 396 35.10 9.77 -5.00
C ILE A 396 34.95 9.95 -3.48
N LYS A 397 33.76 10.39 -3.09
CA LYS A 397 33.29 10.50 -1.69
C LYS A 397 32.40 9.33 -1.29
N THR A 398 31.69 8.75 -2.24
CA THR A 398 30.80 7.61 -2.04
C THR A 398 31.14 6.50 -3.03
N LEU A 399 31.56 5.34 -2.51
CA LEU A 399 31.80 4.13 -3.30
C LEU A 399 30.92 3.00 -2.76
N LYS A 400 30.04 2.47 -3.60
CA LYS A 400 29.18 1.35 -3.25
C LYS A 400 29.24 0.25 -4.29
N THR A 401 29.50 -0.97 -3.84
CA THR A 401 29.46 -2.17 -4.66
C THR A 401 28.62 -3.24 -3.95
N THR A 402 27.63 -3.81 -4.65
CA THR A 402 26.80 -4.90 -4.10
C THR A 402 26.75 -6.08 -5.08
N ASN A 403 27.10 -7.28 -4.60
CA ASN A 403 27.21 -8.50 -5.40
C ASN A 403 28.23 -8.39 -6.55
N ILE A 404 29.31 -7.64 -6.35
CA ILE A 404 30.41 -7.48 -7.31
C ILE A 404 31.71 -7.83 -6.60
N ALA A 405 32.46 -8.78 -7.14
CA ALA A 405 33.81 -9.06 -6.63
C ALA A 405 34.69 -7.82 -6.79
N VAL A 406 35.27 -7.34 -5.68
CA VAL A 406 36.13 -6.15 -5.69
C VAL A 406 37.59 -6.58 -5.61
N GLU A 407 38.37 -6.14 -6.59
CA GLU A 407 39.80 -6.41 -6.72
C GLU A 407 40.62 -5.14 -6.48
N GLY A 408 41.92 -5.28 -6.19
CA GLY A 408 42.81 -4.12 -6.01
C GLY A 408 42.59 -3.34 -4.71
N LEU A 409 42.14 -4.00 -3.62
CA LEU A 409 41.91 -3.37 -2.31
C LEU A 409 43.11 -2.58 -1.77
N GLU A 410 44.34 -2.93 -2.18
CA GLU A 410 45.57 -2.21 -1.80
C GLU A 410 45.57 -0.73 -2.19
N SER A 411 44.79 -0.34 -3.22
CA SER A 411 44.64 1.05 -3.64
C SER A 411 43.56 1.81 -2.88
N LEU A 412 42.77 1.18 -1.99
CA LEU A 412 41.77 1.89 -1.19
C LEU A 412 42.31 3.12 -0.45
N PRO A 413 43.52 3.12 0.15
CA PRO A 413 44.06 4.31 0.81
C PRO A 413 44.28 5.52 -0.11
N GLU A 414 44.30 5.33 -1.44
CA GLU A 414 44.36 6.42 -2.42
C GLU A 414 43.02 7.17 -2.54
N PHE A 415 41.92 6.60 -2.03
CA PHE A 415 40.60 7.24 -2.00
C PHE A 415 40.48 8.26 -0.86
N VAL A 416 41.28 9.32 -0.92
CA VAL A 416 41.48 10.28 0.19
C VAL A 416 40.22 11.08 0.56
N SER A 417 39.27 11.20 -0.36
CA SER A 417 38.00 11.92 -0.15
C SER A 417 36.84 11.01 0.29
N LEU A 418 37.09 9.70 0.45
CA LEU A 418 36.04 8.71 0.71
C LEU A 418 35.43 8.86 2.10
N GLU A 419 34.12 9.13 2.14
CA GLU A 419 33.33 9.25 3.36
C GLU A 419 32.37 8.08 3.55
N GLU A 420 31.95 7.43 2.45
CA GLU A 420 31.03 6.30 2.47
C GLU A 420 31.53 5.13 1.62
N LEU A 421 31.63 3.95 2.23
CA LEU A 421 32.07 2.72 1.58
C LEU A 421 31.08 1.59 1.82
N THR A 422 30.55 1.02 0.74
CA THR A 422 29.76 -0.22 0.76
C THR A 422 30.44 -1.28 -0.10
N LEU A 423 30.83 -2.41 0.50
CA LEU A 423 31.42 -3.56 -0.17
C LEU A 423 30.61 -4.83 0.17
N SER A 424 29.32 -4.82 -0.19
CA SER A 424 28.39 -5.89 0.16
C SER A 424 28.49 -7.06 -0.80
N ASN A 425 28.72 -8.27 -0.27
CA ASN A 425 28.98 -9.47 -1.05
C ASN A 425 30.12 -9.26 -2.08
N ALA A 426 31.18 -8.58 -1.65
CA ALA A 426 32.31 -8.20 -2.50
C ALA A 426 33.44 -9.24 -2.53
N GLY A 427 33.31 -10.30 -1.75
CA GLY A 427 34.33 -11.36 -1.64
C GLY A 427 35.56 -10.92 -0.85
N ILE A 428 35.48 -9.85 -0.05
CA ILE A 428 36.62 -9.40 0.74
C ILE A 428 36.87 -10.36 1.91
N THR A 429 38.14 -10.60 2.21
CA THR A 429 38.57 -11.51 3.30
C THR A 429 39.29 -10.78 4.43
N SER A 430 39.63 -9.50 4.22
CA SER A 430 40.34 -8.64 5.15
C SER A 430 39.88 -7.19 5.01
N VAL A 431 39.93 -6.45 6.11
CA VAL A 431 39.60 -5.01 6.18
C VAL A 431 40.82 -4.13 6.49
N PHE A 432 42.04 -4.67 6.37
CA PHE A 432 43.27 -3.96 6.71
C PHE A 432 43.42 -2.64 5.94
N GLN A 433 43.11 -2.62 4.65
CA GLN A 433 43.21 -1.44 3.80
C GLN A 433 42.12 -0.40 4.15
N ILE A 434 40.93 -0.86 4.55
CA ILE A 434 39.82 0.00 4.99
C ILE A 434 40.22 0.78 6.26
N SER A 435 41.04 0.21 7.15
CA SER A 435 41.53 0.90 8.36
C SER A 435 42.28 2.21 8.08
N LYS A 436 42.77 2.41 6.84
CA LYS A 436 43.53 3.61 6.45
C LYS A 436 42.63 4.79 6.06
N LEU A 437 41.33 4.57 5.93
CA LEU A 437 40.35 5.58 5.51
C LEU A 437 39.84 6.40 6.70
N GLN A 438 40.68 7.29 7.22
CA GLN A 438 40.39 8.02 8.47
C GLN A 438 39.22 9.01 8.37
N SER A 439 38.86 9.43 7.15
CA SER A 439 37.70 10.29 6.85
C SER A 439 36.38 9.51 6.75
N LEU A 440 36.42 8.18 6.83
CA LEU A 440 35.24 7.34 6.60
C LEU A 440 34.20 7.52 7.72
N LYS A 441 32.98 7.86 7.32
CA LYS A 441 31.82 8.09 8.20
C LYS A 441 30.83 6.95 8.15
N ARG A 442 30.71 6.27 7.00
CA ARG A 442 29.81 5.13 6.80
C ARG A 442 30.56 3.94 6.20
N LEU A 443 30.47 2.78 6.87
CA LEU A 443 31.02 1.51 6.38
C LEU A 443 29.96 0.42 6.37
N GLU A 444 29.76 -0.22 5.21
CA GLU A 444 28.95 -1.43 5.05
C GLU A 444 29.76 -2.50 4.34
N ILE A 445 29.94 -3.66 5.00
CA ILE A 445 30.73 -4.78 4.46
C ILE A 445 29.94 -6.08 4.58
N ALA A 446 28.63 -6.02 4.32
CA ALA A 446 27.75 -7.15 4.56
C ALA A 446 28.03 -8.32 3.60
N GLY A 447 27.74 -9.56 4.02
CA GLY A 447 27.77 -10.74 3.13
C GLY A 447 29.16 -11.18 2.67
N ASN A 448 30.23 -10.76 3.34
CA ASN A 448 31.58 -11.22 3.05
C ASN A 448 31.90 -12.47 3.88
N HIS A 449 31.36 -13.62 3.47
CA HIS A 449 31.32 -14.84 4.28
C HIS A 449 32.67 -15.41 4.75
N GLN A 450 33.79 -14.94 4.19
CA GLN A 450 35.16 -15.34 4.57
C GLN A 450 35.84 -14.33 5.51
N LEU A 451 35.22 -13.18 5.77
CA LEU A 451 35.71 -12.16 6.69
C LEU A 451 35.49 -12.63 8.13
N ASN A 452 36.59 -12.78 8.88
CA ASN A 452 36.58 -13.21 10.28
C ASN A 452 37.25 -12.20 11.23
N ASP A 453 38.22 -11.42 10.74
CA ASP A 453 38.99 -10.46 11.53
C ASP A 453 38.63 -9.02 11.15
N ILE A 454 38.06 -8.32 12.12
CA ILE A 454 37.76 -6.87 12.03
C ILE A 454 38.61 -6.04 12.98
N SER A 455 39.65 -6.62 13.59
CA SER A 455 40.61 -5.91 14.45
C SER A 455 41.22 -4.66 13.80
N PRO A 456 41.48 -4.61 12.47
CA PRO A 456 42.03 -3.41 11.85
C PRO A 456 41.10 -2.18 11.92
N LEU A 457 39.79 -2.33 12.17
CA LEU A 457 38.86 -1.20 12.20
C LEU A 457 39.02 -0.31 13.46
N ILE A 458 39.85 -0.70 14.44
CA ILE A 458 40.00 -0.02 15.74
C ILE A 458 40.33 1.48 15.66
N ASP A 459 40.99 1.91 14.58
CA ASP A 459 41.43 3.29 14.37
C ASP A 459 40.42 4.17 13.61
N LEU A 460 39.26 3.64 13.19
CA LEU A 460 38.25 4.38 12.43
C LEU A 460 37.31 5.21 13.35
N HIS A 461 37.89 6.18 14.05
CA HIS A 461 37.17 6.98 15.07
C HIS A 461 36.09 7.92 14.53
N SER A 462 36.09 8.18 13.22
CA SER A 462 35.11 9.04 12.52
C SER A 462 33.84 8.31 12.11
N LEU A 463 33.77 6.99 12.27
CA LEU A 463 32.60 6.21 11.86
C LEU A 463 31.38 6.58 12.70
N SER A 464 30.30 6.90 11.98
CA SER A 464 28.96 7.17 12.52
C SER A 464 27.98 6.03 12.22
N TYR A 465 28.25 5.22 11.19
CA TYR A 465 27.45 4.07 10.82
C TYR A 465 28.32 2.88 10.43
N LEU A 466 28.00 1.71 10.96
CA LEU A 466 28.67 0.44 10.66
C LEU A 466 27.66 -0.69 10.46
N ASN A 467 27.76 -1.38 9.32
CA ASN A 467 26.99 -2.58 9.04
C ASN A 467 27.92 -3.78 8.76
N LEU A 468 27.85 -4.79 9.64
CA LEU A 468 28.63 -6.03 9.59
C LEU A 468 27.80 -7.26 9.23
N SER A 469 26.59 -7.06 8.70
CA SER A 469 25.61 -8.13 8.49
C SER A 469 26.14 -9.28 7.61
N ASP A 470 25.64 -10.49 7.83
CA ASP A 470 25.96 -11.71 7.08
C ASP A 470 27.44 -12.13 7.10
N ASN A 471 28.28 -11.52 7.94
CA ASN A 471 29.66 -11.95 8.18
C ASN A 471 29.73 -12.97 9.33
N ARG A 472 29.24 -14.19 9.06
CA ARG A 472 29.06 -15.25 10.07
C ARG A 472 30.34 -15.72 10.77
N GLN A 473 31.52 -15.41 10.24
CA GLN A 473 32.80 -15.81 10.83
C GLN A 473 33.38 -14.77 11.81
N ILE A 474 32.79 -13.57 11.91
CA ILE A 474 33.18 -12.59 12.93
C ILE A 474 32.72 -13.10 14.29
N THR A 475 33.66 -13.29 15.23
CA THR A 475 33.38 -13.88 16.55
C THR A 475 33.54 -12.91 17.71
N GLU A 476 34.10 -11.72 17.48
CA GLU A 476 34.30 -10.68 18.50
C GLU A 476 34.12 -9.28 17.91
N LEU A 477 33.76 -8.32 18.76
CA LEU A 477 33.57 -6.90 18.41
C LEU A 477 34.56 -5.98 19.13
N SER A 478 35.67 -6.51 19.65
CA SER A 478 36.64 -5.77 20.47
C SER A 478 37.22 -4.53 19.75
N SER A 479 37.24 -4.55 18.41
CA SER A 479 37.64 -3.42 17.56
C SER A 479 36.71 -2.19 17.63
N LEU A 480 35.47 -2.35 18.09
CA LEU A 480 34.52 -1.23 18.15
C LEU A 480 34.73 -0.34 19.38
N LYS A 481 35.55 -0.76 20.35
CA LYS A 481 35.63 -0.15 21.69
C LYS A 481 35.93 1.35 21.71
N ASN A 482 36.61 1.88 20.68
CA ASN A 482 36.99 3.29 20.59
C ASN A 482 36.14 4.09 19.58
N MET A 483 35.06 3.51 19.03
CA MET A 483 34.19 4.16 18.05
C MET A 483 33.13 5.04 18.74
N THR A 484 33.57 6.05 19.50
CA THR A 484 32.68 6.88 20.33
C THR A 484 31.76 7.80 19.52
N GLN A 485 31.98 7.94 18.21
CA GLN A 485 31.09 8.67 17.28
C GLN A 485 30.06 7.76 16.58
N LEU A 486 30.10 6.45 16.83
CA LEU A 486 29.19 5.51 16.16
C LEU A 486 27.76 5.73 16.64
N GLU A 487 26.88 6.15 15.74
CA GLU A 487 25.46 6.42 15.99
C GLU A 487 24.57 5.24 15.59
N SER A 488 25.00 4.41 14.65
CA SER A 488 24.22 3.26 14.16
C SER A 488 25.09 2.02 13.93
N LEU A 489 24.64 0.89 14.47
CA LEU A 489 25.29 -0.40 14.34
C LEU A 489 24.30 -1.48 13.90
N VAL A 490 24.60 -2.14 12.78
CA VAL A 490 23.76 -3.21 12.21
C VAL A 490 24.50 -4.54 12.25
N LEU A 491 23.93 -5.50 12.98
CA LEU A 491 24.44 -6.85 13.19
C LEU A 491 23.35 -7.88 12.86
N THR A 492 23.11 -8.12 11.58
CA THR A 492 22.21 -9.19 11.11
C THR A 492 22.99 -10.44 10.76
N ASN A 493 22.58 -11.61 11.26
CA ASN A 493 23.14 -12.91 10.86
C ASN A 493 24.68 -12.98 11.02
N VAL A 494 25.17 -12.43 12.14
CA VAL A 494 26.56 -12.56 12.61
C VAL A 494 26.71 -13.86 13.45
N SER A 495 27.93 -14.18 13.90
CA SER A 495 28.16 -15.38 14.70
C SER A 495 27.27 -15.42 15.95
N SER A 496 26.68 -16.58 16.24
CA SER A 496 25.85 -16.81 17.45
C SER A 496 26.61 -16.63 18.76
N ASN A 497 27.95 -16.70 18.74
CA ASN A 497 28.78 -16.69 19.94
C ASN A 497 29.35 -15.30 20.27
N ILE A 498 29.00 -14.28 19.48
CA ILE A 498 29.56 -12.94 19.65
C ILE A 498 28.99 -12.26 20.89
N THR A 499 29.86 -11.75 21.76
CA THR A 499 29.48 -11.00 22.97
C THR A 499 29.27 -9.53 22.65
N LEU A 500 28.24 -8.91 23.26
CA LEU A 500 27.88 -7.51 23.03
C LEU A 500 28.47 -6.53 24.05
N ASP A 501 29.37 -6.98 24.94
CA ASP A 501 29.93 -6.15 26.03
C ASP A 501 30.54 -4.82 25.57
N VAL A 502 31.08 -4.78 24.33
CA VAL A 502 31.68 -3.56 23.75
C VAL A 502 30.67 -2.44 23.55
N LEU A 503 29.37 -2.75 23.45
CA LEU A 503 28.33 -1.74 23.20
C LEU A 503 28.28 -0.69 24.30
N ALA A 504 28.62 -1.05 25.55
CA ALA A 504 28.70 -0.12 26.67
C ALA A 504 29.75 0.99 26.48
N ASN A 505 30.70 0.83 25.56
CA ASN A 505 31.68 1.86 25.20
C ASN A 505 31.19 2.85 24.12
N LEU A 506 30.09 2.52 23.42
CA LEU A 506 29.59 3.29 22.27
C LEU A 506 28.64 4.38 22.73
N THR A 507 29.18 5.43 23.35
CA THR A 507 28.41 6.47 24.05
C THR A 507 27.50 7.34 23.17
N SER A 508 27.66 7.30 21.84
CA SER A 508 26.82 8.02 20.88
C SER A 508 25.85 7.10 20.13
N LEU A 509 25.78 5.81 20.49
CA LEU A 509 24.98 4.83 19.76
C LEU A 509 23.48 5.10 19.97
N LYS A 510 22.80 5.48 18.90
CA LYS A 510 21.37 5.80 18.88
C LYS A 510 20.54 4.64 18.32
N ASN A 511 21.08 3.93 17.33
CA ASN A 511 20.37 2.89 16.61
C ASN A 511 21.13 1.56 16.65
N ILE A 512 20.45 0.48 16.99
CA ILE A 512 21.02 -0.86 16.92
C ILE A 512 20.06 -1.85 16.28
N VAL A 513 20.57 -2.66 15.36
CA VAL A 513 19.82 -3.75 14.71
C VAL A 513 20.50 -5.08 15.01
N LEU A 514 19.76 -5.99 15.62
CA LEU A 514 20.17 -7.33 16.03
C LEU A 514 19.18 -8.36 15.45
N THR A 515 19.47 -8.88 14.26
CA THR A 515 18.56 -9.83 13.58
C THR A 515 19.25 -11.17 13.36
N ASN A 516 18.57 -12.29 13.60
CA ASN A 516 19.15 -13.65 13.51
C ASN A 516 20.38 -13.86 14.40
N SER A 517 20.47 -13.12 15.50
CA SER A 517 21.61 -13.18 16.40
C SER A 517 21.21 -13.98 17.64
N TYR A 518 21.74 -15.20 17.76
CA TYR A 518 21.38 -16.17 18.82
C TYR A 518 22.05 -15.83 20.17
N HIS A 519 22.05 -14.56 20.55
CA HIS A 519 22.62 -14.10 21.82
C HIS A 519 21.83 -14.68 22.99
N SER A 520 22.55 -15.16 24.00
CA SER A 520 21.94 -15.68 25.23
C SER A 520 21.45 -14.58 26.18
N SER A 521 21.89 -13.33 26.00
CA SER A 521 21.46 -12.17 26.80
C SER A 521 21.69 -10.86 26.04
N LEU A 522 20.79 -9.90 26.27
CA LEU A 522 20.87 -8.52 25.77
C LEU A 522 21.03 -7.49 26.91
N ASP A 523 21.38 -7.92 28.12
CA ASP A 523 21.41 -7.07 29.31
C ASP A 523 22.34 -5.85 29.16
N VAL A 524 23.42 -5.97 28.38
CA VAL A 524 24.34 -4.86 28.11
C VAL A 524 23.64 -3.65 27.48
N LEU A 525 22.54 -3.87 26.74
CA LEU A 525 21.80 -2.77 26.12
C LEU A 525 21.28 -1.78 27.16
N ALA A 526 20.98 -2.23 28.39
CA ALA A 526 20.52 -1.35 29.47
C ALA A 526 21.56 -0.29 29.86
N ASP A 527 22.84 -0.51 29.58
CA ASP A 527 23.90 0.45 29.88
C ASP A 527 24.20 1.40 28.70
N VAL A 528 23.56 1.22 27.54
CA VAL A 528 23.71 2.07 26.35
C VAL A 528 22.60 3.14 26.34
N THR A 529 22.65 4.06 27.29
CA THR A 529 21.56 5.04 27.54
C THR A 529 21.31 6.05 26.41
N SER A 530 22.17 6.09 25.40
CA SER A 530 22.03 6.92 24.19
C SER A 530 21.05 6.35 23.16
N LEU A 531 20.59 5.10 23.33
CA LEU A 531 19.71 4.44 22.36
C LEU A 531 18.36 5.16 22.21
N GLU A 532 18.01 5.42 20.96
CA GLU A 532 16.74 6.00 20.50
C GLU A 532 15.90 4.93 19.75
N SER A 533 16.55 3.97 19.08
CA SER A 533 15.89 2.90 18.33
C SER A 533 16.59 1.54 18.49
N ILE A 534 15.81 0.50 18.77
CA ILE A 534 16.27 -0.89 18.86
C ILE A 534 15.45 -1.77 17.93
N VAL A 535 16.12 -2.56 17.09
CA VAL A 535 15.49 -3.61 16.29
C VAL A 535 16.08 -4.95 16.69
N ILE A 536 15.24 -5.86 17.16
CA ILE A 536 15.56 -7.24 17.51
C ILE A 536 14.62 -8.14 16.73
N ASP A 537 15.17 -9.09 15.98
CA ASP A 537 14.35 -10.01 15.20
C ASP A 537 14.96 -11.41 15.15
N ASN A 538 14.10 -12.43 15.23
CA ASN A 538 14.46 -13.84 15.09
C ASN A 538 15.44 -14.34 16.17
N THR A 539 15.11 -14.12 17.44
CA THR A 539 15.98 -14.45 18.58
C THR A 539 15.37 -15.51 19.49
N TYR A 540 15.10 -16.70 18.95
CA TYR A 540 14.43 -17.85 19.63
C TYR A 540 15.10 -18.41 20.90
N LYS A 541 16.15 -17.76 21.42
CA LYS A 541 16.89 -18.18 22.63
C LYS A 541 17.08 -17.06 23.64
N ILE A 542 16.41 -15.92 23.47
CA ILE A 542 16.39 -14.91 24.53
C ILE A 542 15.47 -15.43 25.62
N ASP A 543 16.07 -16.09 26.62
CA ASP A 543 15.34 -16.61 27.79
C ASP A 543 14.67 -15.46 28.57
N THR A 544 15.30 -14.28 28.59
CA THR A 544 14.77 -13.02 29.15
C THR A 544 15.47 -11.79 28.54
N ILE A 545 14.74 -10.80 28.04
CA ILE A 545 15.24 -9.41 27.96
C ILE A 545 15.03 -8.84 29.37
N ARG A 546 16.10 -8.57 30.12
CA ARG A 546 15.94 -7.82 31.37
C ARG A 546 15.56 -6.37 31.06
N SER A 547 14.98 -5.71 32.06
CA SER A 547 14.41 -4.37 31.92
C SER A 547 15.34 -3.36 31.23
N LEU A 548 14.81 -2.70 30.19
CA LEU A 548 15.42 -1.58 29.48
C LEU A 548 15.05 -0.23 30.11
N GLU A 549 14.59 -0.24 31.37
CA GLU A 549 14.21 0.90 32.21
C GLU A 549 15.16 2.11 32.12
N LYS A 550 16.46 1.88 31.97
CA LYS A 550 17.48 2.95 31.91
C LYS A 550 17.50 3.70 30.57
N LEU A 551 16.88 3.18 29.52
CA LEU A 551 16.88 3.75 28.17
C LEU A 551 15.85 4.86 28.03
N VAL A 552 16.09 5.97 28.73
CA VAL A 552 15.16 7.10 28.81
C VAL A 552 14.97 7.82 27.47
N ASN A 553 15.89 7.66 26.51
CA ASN A 553 15.81 8.29 25.18
C ASN A 553 15.15 7.39 24.13
N LEU A 554 14.74 6.17 24.49
CA LEU A 554 14.18 5.20 23.55
C LEU A 554 12.84 5.71 23.00
N GLU A 555 12.77 5.91 21.68
CA GLU A 555 11.59 6.37 20.95
C GLU A 555 10.94 5.26 20.10
N SER A 556 11.73 4.28 19.66
CA SER A 556 11.25 3.18 18.81
C SER A 556 11.82 1.84 19.24
N ILE A 557 10.98 0.81 19.28
CA ILE A 557 11.43 -0.55 19.51
C ILE A 557 10.70 -1.55 18.61
N VAL A 558 11.46 -2.43 17.97
CA VAL A 558 10.97 -3.56 17.20
C VAL A 558 11.52 -4.83 17.84
N VAL A 559 10.67 -5.73 18.29
CA VAL A 559 11.06 -7.05 18.80
C VAL A 559 10.15 -8.12 18.21
N GLN A 560 10.58 -8.75 17.12
CA GLN A 560 9.79 -9.76 16.41
C GLN A 560 10.37 -11.16 16.56
N ARG A 561 9.54 -12.21 16.42
CA ARG A 561 9.98 -13.62 16.43
C ARG A 561 10.92 -13.96 17.59
N SER A 562 10.56 -13.51 18.79
CA SER A 562 11.41 -13.60 20.00
C SER A 562 10.70 -14.29 21.17
N GLU A 563 9.55 -14.93 20.91
CA GLU A 563 8.77 -15.69 21.90
C GLU A 563 8.34 -14.90 23.15
N LEU A 564 8.28 -13.57 23.07
CA LEU A 564 7.87 -12.71 24.19
C LEU A 564 6.46 -13.03 24.67
N LYS A 565 6.25 -13.03 25.99
CA LYS A 565 4.95 -13.25 26.64
C LYS A 565 4.31 -12.00 27.23
N ASP A 566 5.13 -11.02 27.59
CA ASP A 566 4.74 -9.73 28.17
C ASP A 566 5.68 -8.63 27.67
N LEU A 567 5.39 -7.38 28.05
CA LEU A 567 6.14 -6.19 27.65
C LEU A 567 6.82 -5.51 28.86
N SER A 568 7.04 -6.26 29.94
CA SER A 568 7.55 -5.73 31.21
C SER A 568 8.94 -5.10 31.10
N PHE A 569 9.71 -5.48 30.06
CA PHE A 569 11.03 -4.95 29.78
C PHE A 569 11.04 -3.51 29.23
N ILE A 570 9.90 -2.98 28.77
CA ILE A 570 9.76 -1.61 28.23
C ILE A 570 8.79 -0.70 28.97
N LYS A 571 8.14 -1.18 30.03
CA LYS A 571 7.06 -0.47 30.74
C LYS A 571 7.44 0.93 31.28
N ASP A 572 8.72 1.22 31.47
CA ASP A 572 9.21 2.49 32.01
C ASP A 572 9.92 3.36 30.94
N ASN A 573 9.92 2.96 29.66
CA ASN A 573 10.46 3.76 28.55
C ASN A 573 9.44 4.81 28.07
N LEU A 574 9.18 5.82 28.90
CA LEU A 574 8.08 6.80 28.73
C LEU A 574 8.17 7.71 27.49
N ASN A 575 9.25 7.64 26.71
CA ASN A 575 9.44 8.39 25.47
C ASN A 575 9.16 7.57 24.21
N LEU A 576 8.77 6.30 24.35
CA LEU A 576 8.39 5.45 23.22
C LEU A 576 7.23 6.07 22.43
N LYS A 577 7.43 6.17 21.11
CA LYS A 577 6.46 6.61 20.11
C LYS A 577 6.05 5.47 19.18
N SER A 578 6.89 4.44 19.03
CA SER A 578 6.63 3.31 18.14
C SER A 578 7.03 1.98 18.78
N ILE A 579 6.13 1.02 18.80
CA ILE A 579 6.38 -0.35 19.24
C ILE A 579 5.91 -1.31 18.14
N ASP A 580 6.78 -2.21 17.72
CA ASP A 580 6.42 -3.37 16.91
C ASP A 580 6.88 -4.64 17.62
N VAL A 581 5.93 -5.42 18.09
CA VAL A 581 6.18 -6.69 18.79
C VAL A 581 5.44 -7.84 18.09
N SER A 582 5.32 -7.73 16.77
CA SER A 582 4.68 -8.72 15.93
C SER A 582 5.38 -10.08 15.99
N VAL A 583 4.62 -11.15 15.81
CA VAL A 583 5.08 -12.54 15.73
C VAL A 583 5.74 -12.98 17.05
N ASN A 584 5.02 -12.83 18.15
CA ASN A 584 5.43 -13.26 19.50
C ASN A 584 4.36 -14.14 20.15
N LYS A 585 4.44 -14.35 21.48
CA LYS A 585 3.52 -15.17 22.28
C LYS A 585 2.87 -14.33 23.39
N LEU A 586 2.62 -13.05 23.11
CA LEU A 586 2.09 -12.11 24.10
C LEU A 586 0.75 -12.61 24.63
N GLU A 587 0.57 -12.56 25.96
CA GLU A 587 -0.65 -13.02 26.64
C GLU A 587 -1.56 -11.82 27.03
N ASN A 588 -0.98 -10.65 27.30
CA ASN A 588 -1.66 -9.40 27.68
C ASN A 588 -0.82 -8.16 27.29
N LEU A 589 -1.37 -6.96 27.53
CA LEU A 589 -0.73 -5.67 27.23
C LEU A 589 -0.66 -4.74 28.47
N ASP A 590 -0.77 -5.26 29.68
CA ASP A 590 -0.90 -4.46 30.92
C ASP A 590 0.32 -3.54 31.15
N ASP A 591 1.49 -3.92 30.64
CA ASP A 591 2.72 -3.13 30.74
C ASP A 591 2.72 -1.84 29.88
N LEU A 592 1.71 -1.62 29.03
CA LEU A 592 1.59 -0.42 28.18
C LEU A 592 0.97 0.79 28.89
N GLU A 593 0.37 0.61 30.07
CA GLU A 593 -0.45 1.64 30.76
C GLU A 593 0.24 3.00 30.94
N LYS A 594 1.57 3.04 31.07
CA LYS A 594 2.34 4.27 31.26
C LYS A 594 2.85 4.92 29.97
N LEU A 595 2.76 4.24 28.83
CA LEU A 595 3.40 4.66 27.58
C LEU A 595 2.51 5.63 26.79
N THR A 596 2.04 6.69 27.45
CA THR A 596 1.02 7.61 26.91
C THR A 596 1.47 8.45 25.71
N LYS A 597 2.76 8.42 25.35
CA LYS A 597 3.32 9.08 24.15
C LYS A 597 3.34 8.17 22.91
N LEU A 598 2.89 6.93 23.04
CA LEU A 598 2.93 5.97 21.95
C LEU A 598 2.00 6.42 20.82
N GLU A 599 2.55 6.53 19.61
CA GLU A 599 1.82 6.93 18.40
C GLU A 599 1.53 5.73 17.49
N ARG A 600 2.37 4.68 17.52
CA ARG A 600 2.25 3.50 16.65
C ARG A 600 2.47 2.20 17.42
N LEU A 601 1.56 1.25 17.25
CA LEU A 601 1.61 -0.06 17.89
C LEU A 601 1.28 -1.18 16.89
N TYR A 602 2.23 -2.08 16.66
CA TYR A 602 2.08 -3.24 15.79
C TYR A 602 2.19 -4.54 16.60
N LEU A 603 1.16 -5.37 16.52
CA LEU A 603 0.93 -6.57 17.32
C LEU A 603 0.49 -7.75 16.44
N LEU A 604 0.95 -7.82 15.20
CA LEU A 604 0.55 -8.87 14.26
C LEU A 604 0.93 -10.26 14.78
N ASN A 605 0.02 -11.23 14.79
CA ASN A 605 0.31 -12.64 15.07
C ASN A 605 0.95 -12.90 16.45
N SER A 606 0.21 -12.58 17.51
CA SER A 606 0.46 -13.02 18.88
C SER A 606 -0.68 -13.93 19.34
N PRO A 607 -0.66 -15.23 18.97
CA PRO A 607 -1.84 -16.11 19.07
C PRO A 607 -2.33 -16.40 20.50
N ALA A 608 -1.58 -16.01 21.54
CA ALA A 608 -2.00 -16.11 22.94
C ALA A 608 -2.68 -14.83 23.47
N LEU A 609 -2.69 -13.75 22.68
CA LEU A 609 -3.23 -12.46 23.08
C LEU A 609 -4.75 -12.51 23.03
N SER A 610 -5.38 -12.39 24.19
CA SER A 610 -6.83 -12.56 24.37
C SER A 610 -7.62 -11.25 24.52
N ASN A 611 -6.94 -10.14 24.79
CA ASN A 611 -7.56 -8.82 24.91
C ASN A 611 -6.55 -7.72 24.59
N VAL A 612 -7.04 -6.49 24.49
CA VAL A 612 -6.23 -5.29 24.20
C VAL A 612 -6.42 -4.18 25.25
N GLU A 613 -6.76 -4.53 26.50
CA GLU A 613 -7.11 -3.56 27.56
C GLU A 613 -6.03 -2.49 27.81
N GLY A 614 -4.75 -2.89 27.75
CA GLY A 614 -3.62 -1.96 27.91
C GLY A 614 -3.56 -0.83 26.88
N VAL A 615 -4.27 -0.95 25.74
CA VAL A 615 -4.34 0.09 24.70
C VAL A 615 -5.16 1.29 25.16
N SER A 616 -6.08 1.12 26.12
CA SER A 616 -6.98 2.18 26.60
C SER A 616 -6.25 3.40 27.19
N ALA A 617 -5.01 3.22 27.66
CA ALA A 617 -4.18 4.29 28.21
C ALA A 617 -3.41 5.11 27.15
N LEU A 618 -3.41 4.67 25.88
CA LEU A 618 -2.57 5.21 24.82
C LEU A 618 -3.24 6.39 24.08
N SER A 619 -3.37 7.52 24.78
CA SER A 619 -4.11 8.69 24.28
C SER A 619 -3.52 9.36 23.02
N GLU A 620 -2.25 9.12 22.71
CA GLU A 620 -1.55 9.65 21.53
C GLU A 620 -1.49 8.67 20.35
N LEU A 621 -2.12 7.49 20.46
CA LEU A 621 -2.04 6.44 19.45
C LEU A 621 -2.73 6.88 18.15
N LYS A 622 -2.01 6.78 17.04
CA LYS A 622 -2.45 7.14 15.67
C LYS A 622 -2.56 5.92 14.76
N GLU A 623 -1.68 4.93 14.91
CA GLU A 623 -1.73 3.69 14.13
C GLU A 623 -1.72 2.46 15.04
N LEU A 624 -2.68 1.56 14.81
CA LEU A 624 -2.79 0.27 15.49
C LEU A 624 -3.00 -0.87 14.49
N GLU A 625 -2.21 -1.92 14.64
CA GLU A 625 -2.30 -3.16 13.88
C GLU A 625 -2.32 -4.35 14.83
N ILE A 626 -3.44 -5.08 14.89
CA ILE A 626 -3.62 -6.25 15.78
C ILE A 626 -4.08 -7.50 15.02
N SER A 627 -3.77 -7.60 13.72
CA SER A 627 -4.18 -8.73 12.90
C SER A 627 -3.61 -10.07 13.37
N HIS A 628 -4.26 -11.17 12.99
CA HIS A 628 -3.87 -12.55 13.31
C HIS A 628 -3.83 -12.87 14.81
N ASN A 629 -4.64 -12.17 15.62
CA ASN A 629 -4.83 -12.43 17.05
C ASN A 629 -6.22 -13.02 17.32
N GLY A 630 -6.43 -14.27 16.91
CA GLY A 630 -7.76 -14.90 16.89
C GLY A 630 -8.44 -15.11 18.25
N LEU A 631 -7.76 -14.88 19.37
CA LEU A 631 -8.35 -14.98 20.72
C LEU A 631 -8.93 -13.65 21.24
N ILE A 632 -8.72 -12.53 20.54
CA ILE A 632 -9.32 -11.24 20.92
C ILE A 632 -10.82 -11.29 20.66
N THR A 633 -11.62 -11.02 21.69
CA THR A 633 -13.09 -11.14 21.66
C THR A 633 -13.84 -9.82 21.54
N ASP A 634 -13.22 -8.69 21.87
CA ASP A 634 -13.83 -7.37 21.73
C ASP A 634 -12.79 -6.26 21.55
N LEU A 635 -13.25 -5.06 21.18
CA LEU A 635 -12.44 -3.88 20.89
C LEU A 635 -12.73 -2.70 21.83
N ASN A 636 -13.38 -2.92 22.98
CA ASN A 636 -13.87 -1.83 23.84
C ASN A 636 -12.74 -0.93 24.36
N ALA A 637 -11.54 -1.48 24.55
CA ALA A 637 -10.36 -0.71 24.96
C ALA A 637 -9.99 0.42 23.98
N LEU A 638 -10.43 0.35 22.73
CA LEU A 638 -10.15 1.36 21.70
C LEU A 638 -11.02 2.62 21.83
N GLU A 639 -12.10 2.61 22.61
CA GLU A 639 -13.01 3.76 22.72
C GLU A 639 -12.31 5.06 23.17
N ASN A 640 -11.21 4.94 23.93
CA ASN A 640 -10.44 6.07 24.44
C ASN A 640 -9.28 6.51 23.53
N THR A 641 -8.97 5.77 22.45
CA THR A 641 -7.90 6.13 21.50
C THR A 641 -8.40 7.13 20.46
N ILE A 642 -8.85 8.30 20.90
CA ILE A 642 -9.53 9.30 20.06
C ILE A 642 -8.65 9.91 18.95
N LYS A 643 -7.33 9.75 19.06
CA LYS A 643 -6.34 10.20 18.06
C LYS A 643 -6.05 9.15 16.99
N LEU A 644 -6.65 7.96 17.06
CA LEU A 644 -6.41 6.89 16.12
C LEU A 644 -6.85 7.31 14.70
N GLU A 645 -5.93 7.18 13.76
CA GLU A 645 -6.06 7.60 12.36
C GLU A 645 -6.14 6.39 11.41
N VAL A 646 -5.35 5.36 11.71
CA VAL A 646 -5.22 4.13 10.94
C VAL A 646 -5.41 2.92 11.85
N LEU A 647 -6.37 2.06 11.52
CA LEU A 647 -6.64 0.83 12.24
C LEU A 647 -6.69 -0.36 11.28
N LYS A 648 -5.83 -1.34 11.51
CA LYS A 648 -5.78 -2.55 10.68
C LYS A 648 -6.11 -3.77 11.51
N LEU A 649 -7.18 -4.44 11.09
CA LEU A 649 -7.72 -5.62 11.74
C LEU A 649 -7.96 -6.68 10.68
N SER A 650 -7.21 -7.77 10.74
CA SER A 650 -7.40 -8.91 9.86
C SER A 650 -7.26 -10.21 10.61
N TYR A 651 -7.99 -11.26 10.22
CA TYR A 651 -7.89 -12.58 10.85
C TYR A 651 -8.17 -12.58 12.35
N LEU A 652 -9.19 -11.82 12.79
CA LEU A 652 -9.75 -11.86 14.14
C LEU A 652 -11.02 -12.71 14.13
N SER A 653 -10.93 -13.95 14.60
CA SER A 653 -12.01 -14.94 14.44
C SER A 653 -13.21 -14.73 15.36
N GLU A 654 -13.00 -14.17 16.55
CA GLU A 654 -14.03 -14.06 17.59
C GLU A 654 -14.71 -12.68 17.64
N ILE A 655 -14.20 -11.68 16.92
CA ILE A 655 -14.83 -10.36 16.81
C ILE A 655 -16.08 -10.45 15.93
N ASP A 656 -17.24 -10.14 16.52
CA ASP A 656 -18.53 -10.01 15.84
C ASP A 656 -19.01 -8.55 15.72
N ASP A 657 -18.54 -7.67 16.59
CA ASP A 657 -18.91 -6.25 16.67
C ASP A 657 -17.70 -5.30 16.69
N VAL A 658 -17.79 -4.24 15.89
CA VAL A 658 -16.83 -3.13 15.78
C VAL A 658 -17.42 -1.78 16.21
N SER A 659 -18.56 -1.77 16.90
CA SER A 659 -19.24 -0.54 17.33
C SER A 659 -18.38 0.40 18.20
N ALA A 660 -17.40 -0.15 18.93
CA ALA A 660 -16.40 0.61 19.70
C ALA A 660 -15.63 1.64 18.83
N LEU A 661 -15.59 1.45 17.50
CA LEU A 661 -14.90 2.33 16.57
C LEU A 661 -15.73 3.55 16.14
N ASN A 662 -17.04 3.57 16.42
CA ASN A 662 -17.96 4.59 15.91
C ASN A 662 -17.58 6.01 16.36
N ASN A 663 -17.04 6.16 17.58
CA ASN A 663 -16.66 7.47 18.16
C ASN A 663 -15.21 7.91 17.86
N LEU A 664 -14.48 7.07 17.10
CA LEU A 664 -13.16 7.19 16.48
C LEU A 664 -12.76 8.46 15.70
N ASN A 665 -13.29 9.67 15.93
CA ASN A 665 -13.40 10.78 14.95
C ASN A 665 -12.21 11.09 14.00
N ASN A 666 -10.96 10.76 14.36
CA ASN A 666 -9.78 10.95 13.51
C ASN A 666 -9.48 9.80 12.55
N LEU A 667 -10.15 8.64 12.66
CA LEU A 667 -9.96 7.51 11.76
C LEU A 667 -10.29 7.92 10.32
N TYR A 668 -9.30 7.81 9.43
CA TYR A 668 -9.48 7.99 7.99
C TYR A 668 -9.29 6.67 7.22
N HIS A 669 -8.70 5.65 7.83
CA HIS A 669 -8.49 4.33 7.21
C HIS A 669 -8.71 3.18 8.19
N VAL A 670 -9.58 2.24 7.82
CA VAL A 670 -9.84 1.01 8.58
C VAL A 670 -9.80 -0.19 7.62
N GLU A 671 -9.01 -1.21 7.96
CA GLU A 671 -9.00 -2.50 7.26
C GLU A 671 -9.67 -3.57 8.12
N LEU A 672 -10.68 -4.25 7.57
CA LEU A 672 -11.45 -5.32 8.20
C LEU A 672 -11.48 -6.57 7.30
N HIS A 673 -10.44 -7.39 7.31
CA HIS A 673 -10.35 -8.57 6.43
C HIS A 673 -10.37 -9.90 7.18
N ASN A 674 -11.00 -10.92 6.57
CA ASN A 674 -10.96 -12.30 7.06
C ASN A 674 -11.45 -12.47 8.51
N PHE A 675 -12.56 -11.82 8.86
CA PHE A 675 -13.27 -12.06 10.11
C PHE A 675 -14.21 -13.25 9.95
N ALA A 676 -14.22 -14.16 10.92
CA ALA A 676 -15.12 -15.31 10.89
C ALA A 676 -16.52 -14.97 11.43
N SER A 677 -16.63 -14.00 12.35
CA SER A 677 -17.86 -13.73 13.11
C SER A 677 -18.42 -12.31 12.92
N LEU A 678 -17.69 -11.41 12.25
CA LEU A 678 -18.05 -10.00 12.09
C LEU A 678 -19.41 -9.81 11.40
N LEU A 679 -20.31 -9.10 12.06
CA LEU A 679 -21.66 -8.85 11.57
C LEU A 679 -21.69 -7.71 10.55
N CYS A 680 -22.45 -7.89 9.46
CA CYS A 680 -22.60 -6.85 8.45
C CYS A 680 -23.25 -5.57 9.00
N ASP A 681 -24.20 -5.71 9.92
CA ASP A 681 -24.87 -4.55 10.55
C ASP A 681 -23.89 -3.68 11.35
N SER A 682 -22.90 -4.31 11.99
CA SER A 682 -21.86 -3.59 12.73
C SER A 682 -20.93 -2.82 11.79
N VAL A 683 -20.52 -3.44 10.67
CA VAL A 683 -19.72 -2.77 9.62
C VAL A 683 -20.50 -1.62 8.98
N ASN A 684 -21.79 -1.82 8.66
CA ASN A 684 -22.64 -0.78 8.09
C ASN A 684 -22.81 0.38 9.08
N SER A 685 -23.03 0.10 10.37
CA SER A 685 -23.06 1.13 11.41
C SER A 685 -21.77 1.95 11.48
N LEU A 686 -20.62 1.31 11.27
CA LEU A 686 -19.33 2.00 11.23
C LEU A 686 -19.23 2.91 9.99
N ILE A 687 -19.62 2.41 8.82
CA ILE A 687 -19.63 3.20 7.56
C ILE A 687 -20.59 4.39 7.67
N ASP A 688 -21.79 4.15 8.18
CA ASP A 688 -22.84 5.18 8.33
C ASP A 688 -22.45 6.27 9.32
N SER A 689 -21.81 5.89 10.43
CA SER A 689 -21.32 6.85 11.42
C SER A 689 -20.07 7.61 10.94
N ARG A 690 -19.40 7.13 9.88
CA ARG A 690 -18.11 7.66 9.41
C ARG A 690 -17.98 7.73 7.88
N PRO A 691 -18.71 8.62 7.20
CA PRO A 691 -18.71 8.70 5.74
C PRO A 691 -17.35 9.14 5.13
N ASN A 692 -16.46 9.72 5.92
CA ASN A 692 -15.13 10.17 5.49
C ASN A 692 -14.00 9.17 5.82
N THR A 693 -14.33 8.00 6.39
CA THR A 693 -13.36 6.95 6.70
C THR A 693 -13.34 5.95 5.54
N SER A 694 -12.16 5.70 4.97
CA SER A 694 -11.95 4.59 4.04
C SER A 694 -12.01 3.27 4.81
N VAL A 695 -13.15 2.56 4.70
CA VAL A 695 -13.33 1.23 5.29
C VAL A 695 -13.13 0.19 4.19
N SER A 696 -11.99 -0.48 4.22
CA SER A 696 -11.72 -1.65 3.37
C SER A 696 -12.13 -2.90 4.12
N TYR A 697 -13.03 -3.70 3.57
CA TYR A 697 -13.43 -4.97 4.17
C TYR A 697 -13.57 -6.05 3.12
N GLY A 698 -13.33 -7.30 3.52
CA GLY A 698 -13.49 -8.45 2.62
C GLY A 698 -14.95 -8.66 2.22
N SER A 699 -15.19 -9.43 1.16
CA SER A 699 -16.53 -9.64 0.57
C SER A 699 -17.53 -10.41 1.45
N PHE A 700 -17.17 -10.75 2.69
CA PHE A 700 -17.94 -11.64 3.55
C PHE A 700 -17.93 -11.15 5.00
N CYS A 701 -19.00 -10.45 5.40
CA CYS A 701 -19.44 -10.29 6.78
C CYS A 701 -20.69 -11.17 6.97
N VAL A 702 -21.01 -11.53 8.21
CA VAL A 702 -22.15 -12.38 8.55
C VAL A 702 -23.43 -11.55 8.55
N SER A 703 -24.32 -11.79 7.58
CA SER A 703 -25.59 -11.04 7.47
C SER A 703 -26.72 -11.67 8.31
N ASN A 704 -26.71 -13.00 8.46
CA ASN A 704 -27.74 -13.75 9.19
C ASN A 704 -27.06 -14.79 10.10
N PRO A 705 -26.52 -14.37 11.26
CA PRO A 705 -25.80 -15.26 12.15
C PRO A 705 -26.72 -16.36 12.71
N ILE A 706 -26.16 -17.54 12.96
CA ILE A 706 -26.85 -18.62 13.65
C ILE A 706 -27.18 -18.19 15.07
N ASN A 707 -28.44 -18.32 15.47
CA ASN A 707 -28.84 -18.12 16.85
C ASN A 707 -28.53 -19.40 17.65
N TRP A 708 -27.47 -19.36 18.44
CA TRP A 708 -27.00 -20.50 19.22
C TRP A 708 -27.84 -20.77 20.47
N ASP A 709 -28.59 -19.78 20.96
CA ASP A 709 -29.37 -19.89 22.20
C ASP A 709 -30.62 -20.76 22.03
N ILE A 710 -31.18 -20.79 20.82
CA ILE A 710 -32.35 -21.63 20.50
C ILE A 710 -31.97 -23.11 20.26
N ILE A 711 -30.68 -23.42 20.11
CA ILE A 711 -30.20 -24.79 19.93
C ILE A 711 -29.93 -25.39 21.31
N GLU A 712 -30.85 -26.17 21.85
CA GLU A 712 -30.72 -26.69 23.22
C GLU A 712 -29.58 -27.70 23.40
N SER A 713 -29.21 -28.42 22.34
CA SER A 713 -28.23 -29.51 22.40
C SER A 713 -26.81 -29.06 22.08
N GLU A 714 -25.91 -29.17 23.04
CA GLU A 714 -24.47 -28.96 22.83
C GLU A 714 -23.87 -29.90 21.75
N GLN A 715 -24.42 -31.10 21.58
CA GLN A 715 -23.96 -32.03 20.54
C GLN A 715 -24.37 -31.53 19.14
N LEU A 716 -25.57 -30.99 19.00
CA LEU A 716 -25.99 -30.33 17.75
C LEU A 716 -25.15 -29.08 17.48
N LYS A 717 -24.87 -28.27 18.52
CA LYS A 717 -23.98 -27.10 18.38
C LYS A 717 -22.60 -27.50 17.85
N GLN A 718 -22.02 -28.58 18.38
CA GLN A 718 -20.72 -29.09 17.91
C GLN A 718 -20.75 -29.54 16.44
N CYS A 719 -21.85 -30.17 15.99
CA CYS A 719 -22.02 -30.56 14.59
C CYS A 719 -22.10 -29.35 13.65
N ILE A 720 -22.70 -28.23 14.11
CA ILE A 720 -22.81 -26.99 13.32
C ILE A 720 -21.51 -26.19 13.34
N LYS A 721 -20.79 -26.17 14.47
CA LYS A 721 -19.53 -25.41 14.65
C LYS A 721 -18.44 -25.78 13.63
N ASN A 722 -18.53 -26.94 12.99
CA ASN A 722 -17.61 -27.38 11.93
C ASN A 722 -18.07 -26.98 10.50
N GLY A 723 -19.11 -26.15 10.36
CA GLY A 723 -19.71 -25.73 9.07
C GLY A 723 -19.95 -24.21 8.96
N SER A 724 -20.93 -23.81 8.14
CA SER A 724 -21.29 -22.40 7.90
C SER A 724 -21.75 -21.67 9.16
N ARG A 725 -21.45 -20.36 9.23
CA ARG A 725 -21.87 -19.46 10.33
C ARG A 725 -23.10 -18.62 9.98
N GLU A 726 -23.61 -18.75 8.76
CA GLU A 726 -24.85 -18.13 8.32
C GLU A 726 -25.99 -19.14 8.20
N ILE A 727 -27.15 -18.77 8.72
CA ILE A 727 -28.39 -19.56 8.59
C ILE A 727 -28.69 -19.86 7.12
N ASN A 728 -28.44 -18.88 6.23
CA ASN A 728 -28.77 -18.94 4.82
C ASN A 728 -27.80 -19.77 3.96
N GLU A 729 -26.71 -20.28 4.53
CA GLU A 729 -25.74 -21.12 3.81
C GLU A 729 -25.88 -22.61 4.12
N VAL A 730 -26.51 -22.98 5.23
CA VAL A 730 -26.65 -24.38 5.64
C VAL A 730 -27.62 -25.13 4.71
N ARG A 731 -27.08 -25.86 3.72
CA ARG A 731 -27.84 -26.75 2.80
C ARG A 731 -27.78 -28.23 3.21
N TYR A 732 -26.74 -28.62 3.91
CA TYR A 732 -26.45 -30.00 4.31
C TYR A 732 -26.13 -30.04 5.80
N PHE A 733 -26.80 -30.93 6.54
CA PHE A 733 -26.56 -31.15 7.96
C PHE A 733 -26.30 -32.63 8.21
N SER A 734 -25.13 -32.93 8.79
CA SER A 734 -24.76 -34.29 9.18
C SER A 734 -24.26 -34.31 10.60
N CYS A 735 -24.79 -35.21 11.43
CA CYS A 735 -24.44 -35.26 12.84
C CYS A 735 -24.55 -36.68 13.40
N THR A 736 -23.57 -37.05 14.23
CA THR A 736 -23.66 -38.26 15.06
C THR A 736 -24.09 -37.87 16.46
N VAL A 737 -25.21 -38.42 16.93
CA VAL A 737 -25.86 -38.05 18.19
C VAL A 737 -26.12 -39.28 19.07
N ASP A 738 -25.62 -39.25 20.31
CA ASP A 738 -25.77 -40.36 21.27
C ASP A 738 -26.46 -39.92 22.58
N LYS A 739 -26.67 -38.62 22.77
CA LYS A 739 -27.23 -38.04 24.00
C LYS A 739 -28.38 -37.05 23.75
N THR A 740 -28.69 -36.73 22.49
CA THR A 740 -29.73 -35.76 22.15
C THR A 740 -31.06 -36.44 21.83
N SER A 741 -32.16 -35.90 22.37
CA SER A 741 -33.53 -36.37 22.11
C SER A 741 -34.40 -35.33 21.38
N THR A 742 -33.82 -34.23 20.90
CA THR A 742 -34.55 -33.14 20.21
C THR A 742 -33.70 -32.55 19.09
N LEU A 743 -34.38 -31.99 18.08
CA LEU A 743 -33.82 -31.19 16.97
C LEU A 743 -34.13 -29.69 17.10
N ALA A 744 -34.62 -29.24 18.25
CA ALA A 744 -35.00 -27.85 18.49
C ALA A 744 -33.84 -26.89 18.18
N GLY A 745 -34.19 -25.76 17.57
CA GLY A 745 -33.26 -24.76 17.06
C GLY A 745 -32.78 -25.02 15.64
N LEU A 746 -32.90 -26.23 15.08
CA LEU A 746 -32.51 -26.49 13.69
C LEU A 746 -33.52 -25.94 12.68
N GLU A 747 -34.77 -25.65 13.09
CA GLU A 747 -35.80 -25.03 12.26
C GLU A 747 -35.39 -23.67 11.69
N GLN A 748 -34.40 -23.00 12.29
CA GLN A 748 -33.84 -21.76 11.74
C GLN A 748 -33.21 -21.97 10.36
N PHE A 749 -32.70 -23.17 10.05
CA PHE A 749 -32.04 -23.51 8.79
C PHE A 749 -33.04 -23.76 7.65
N THR A 750 -33.85 -22.76 7.33
CA THR A 750 -34.95 -22.83 6.35
C THR A 750 -34.52 -23.26 4.94
N LYS A 751 -33.23 -23.16 4.61
CA LYS A 751 -32.66 -23.61 3.34
C LYS A 751 -32.05 -25.02 3.37
N LEU A 752 -32.21 -25.77 4.46
CA LEU A 752 -31.66 -27.11 4.59
C LEU A 752 -32.33 -28.08 3.59
N GLU A 753 -31.52 -28.72 2.75
CA GLU A 753 -31.98 -29.64 1.69
C GLU A 753 -31.74 -31.10 2.06
N THR A 754 -30.70 -31.38 2.84
CA THR A 754 -30.31 -32.76 3.21
C THR A 754 -29.96 -32.84 4.69
N MET A 755 -30.50 -33.85 5.36
CA MET A 755 -30.26 -34.13 6.77
C MET A 755 -29.88 -35.60 6.99
N ASP A 756 -28.65 -35.82 7.48
CA ASP A 756 -28.12 -37.14 7.82
C ASP A 756 -27.81 -37.22 9.32
N LEU A 757 -28.61 -37.96 10.06
CA LEU A 757 -28.38 -38.21 11.48
C LEU A 757 -28.05 -39.68 11.72
N TYR A 758 -27.10 -39.92 12.62
CA TYR A 758 -26.68 -41.25 13.05
C TYR A 758 -26.64 -41.27 14.59
N GLY A 759 -27.18 -42.28 15.27
CA GLY A 759 -27.17 -42.28 16.73
C GLY A 759 -27.22 -43.64 17.41
N ILE A 760 -27.22 -43.69 18.75
CA ILE A 760 -27.32 -44.96 19.51
C ILE A 760 -28.55 -44.93 20.41
N LYS A 761 -29.67 -45.50 19.93
CA LYS A 761 -30.90 -45.80 20.71
C LYS A 761 -31.40 -44.65 21.61
N VAL A 762 -31.70 -43.49 21.02
CA VAL A 762 -32.35 -42.36 21.69
C VAL A 762 -33.63 -41.98 20.94
N GLU A 763 -34.77 -42.04 21.62
CA GLU A 763 -36.03 -41.55 21.05
C GLU A 763 -35.93 -40.04 20.82
N MET A 764 -36.04 -39.62 19.56
CA MET A 764 -35.82 -38.24 19.12
C MET A 764 -37.14 -37.59 18.76
N ASP A 765 -37.38 -36.39 19.30
CA ASP A 765 -38.45 -35.50 18.86
C ASP A 765 -38.10 -34.90 17.48
N LEU A 766 -38.90 -35.28 16.49
CA LEU A 766 -38.75 -34.86 15.09
C LEU A 766 -39.70 -33.71 14.72
N THR A 767 -40.46 -33.16 15.68
CA THR A 767 -41.41 -32.06 15.44
C THR A 767 -40.77 -30.87 14.69
N PRO A 768 -39.52 -30.44 15.00
CA PRO A 768 -38.89 -29.32 14.29
C PRO A 768 -38.72 -29.52 12.77
N LEU A 769 -38.77 -30.76 12.27
CA LEU A 769 -38.64 -31.02 10.84
C LEU A 769 -39.76 -30.40 10.01
N SER A 770 -40.96 -30.19 10.57
CA SER A 770 -42.10 -29.65 9.81
C SER A 770 -41.84 -28.26 9.24
N GLU A 771 -40.96 -27.48 9.87
CA GLU A 771 -40.62 -26.12 9.43
C GLU A 771 -39.56 -26.12 8.30
N LEU A 772 -38.93 -27.26 8.02
CA LEU A 772 -37.84 -27.42 7.05
C LEU A 772 -38.37 -27.87 5.69
N SER A 773 -39.20 -27.02 5.08
CA SER A 773 -39.93 -27.33 3.83
C SER A 773 -39.06 -27.66 2.61
N LEU A 774 -37.78 -27.27 2.60
CA LEU A 774 -36.84 -27.55 1.51
C LEU A 774 -36.10 -28.89 1.63
N LEU A 775 -36.33 -29.66 2.70
CA LEU A 775 -35.73 -31.00 2.85
C LEU A 775 -36.15 -31.95 1.72
N THR A 776 -35.15 -32.47 1.01
CA THR A 776 -35.29 -33.45 -0.06
C THR A 776 -34.76 -34.83 0.32
N ASN A 777 -33.77 -34.89 1.22
CA ASN A 777 -33.15 -36.14 1.64
C ASN A 777 -33.07 -36.21 3.17
N ILE A 778 -33.57 -37.32 3.73
CA ILE A 778 -33.48 -37.60 5.16
C ILE A 778 -32.90 -39.00 5.37
N THR A 779 -31.83 -39.08 6.17
CA THR A 779 -31.27 -40.33 6.66
C THR A 779 -31.25 -40.31 8.18
N PHE A 780 -32.02 -41.17 8.85
CA PHE A 780 -32.00 -41.34 10.30
C PHE A 780 -31.65 -42.77 10.66
N ARG A 781 -30.40 -43.04 11.06
CA ARG A 781 -29.97 -44.40 11.42
C ARG A 781 -29.69 -44.58 12.90
N GLN A 782 -30.12 -45.73 13.42
CA GLN A 782 -29.81 -46.21 14.78
C GLN A 782 -30.37 -45.36 15.94
N PHE A 783 -31.45 -44.61 15.70
CA PHE A 783 -32.16 -43.80 16.71
C PHE A 783 -33.04 -44.63 17.65
N GLY A 784 -33.33 -45.89 17.35
CA GLY A 784 -34.27 -46.67 18.16
C GLY A 784 -35.71 -46.18 18.02
N LEU A 785 -36.05 -45.54 16.89
CA LEU A 785 -37.43 -45.24 16.53
C LEU A 785 -38.26 -46.53 16.56
N LYS A 786 -39.33 -46.54 17.38
CA LYS A 786 -40.28 -47.66 17.46
C LYS A 786 -41.49 -47.45 16.55
N THR A 787 -41.91 -46.20 16.41
CA THR A 787 -43.05 -45.80 15.57
C THR A 787 -42.57 -45.10 14.31
N PHE A 788 -43.19 -45.39 13.16
CA PHE A 788 -42.87 -44.73 11.90
C PHE A 788 -43.28 -43.25 11.94
N PRO A 789 -42.37 -42.27 11.78
CA PRO A 789 -42.69 -40.85 11.93
C PRO A 789 -43.66 -40.30 10.86
N ASP A 790 -44.21 -39.12 11.11
CA ASP A 790 -44.98 -38.37 10.10
C ASP A 790 -44.07 -37.51 9.25
N PHE A 791 -44.10 -37.69 7.94
CA PHE A 791 -43.35 -36.88 6.98
C PHE A 791 -44.28 -36.19 5.97
N ARG A 792 -45.61 -36.18 6.20
CA ARG A 792 -46.59 -35.65 5.24
C ARG A 792 -46.37 -34.17 4.88
N GLU A 793 -45.94 -33.37 5.85
CA GLU A 793 -45.71 -31.93 5.67
C GLU A 793 -44.42 -31.62 4.89
N LEU A 794 -43.52 -32.59 4.70
CA LEU A 794 -42.28 -32.43 3.94
C LEU A 794 -42.54 -32.63 2.44
N SER A 795 -43.20 -31.68 1.79
CA SER A 795 -43.68 -31.80 0.41
C SER A 795 -42.60 -32.03 -0.65
N ASN A 796 -41.32 -31.76 -0.32
CA ASN A 796 -40.17 -31.91 -1.19
C ASN A 796 -39.36 -33.18 -0.92
N LEU A 797 -39.68 -33.96 0.12
CA LEU A 797 -38.92 -35.14 0.50
C LEU A 797 -38.96 -36.20 -0.62
N MET A 798 -37.80 -36.55 -1.15
CA MET A 798 -37.61 -37.52 -2.23
C MET A 798 -36.96 -38.81 -1.72
N TYR A 799 -35.99 -38.70 -0.82
CA TYR A 799 -35.25 -39.83 -0.27
C TYR A 799 -35.46 -39.93 1.23
N LEU A 800 -35.95 -41.08 1.69
CA LEU A 800 -36.08 -41.39 3.11
C LEU A 800 -35.35 -42.68 3.44
N ASN A 801 -34.41 -42.61 4.38
CA ASN A 801 -33.71 -43.76 4.91
C ASN A 801 -33.80 -43.78 6.43
N VAL A 802 -34.63 -44.65 6.98
CA VAL A 802 -34.79 -44.85 8.43
C VAL A 802 -34.28 -46.24 8.87
N SER A 803 -33.32 -46.80 8.12
CA SER A 803 -32.63 -48.05 8.44
C SER A 803 -31.88 -48.00 9.77
N GLY A 804 -31.73 -49.13 10.43
CA GLY A 804 -31.02 -49.33 11.68
C GLY A 804 -31.87 -49.04 12.92
N ASN A 805 -33.17 -48.79 12.75
CA ASN A 805 -34.11 -48.50 13.83
C ASN A 805 -34.87 -49.76 14.28
N SER A 806 -35.74 -49.63 15.29
CA SER A 806 -36.54 -50.74 15.83
C SER A 806 -38.02 -50.55 15.50
N LEU A 807 -38.31 -50.14 14.26
CA LEU A 807 -39.66 -49.83 13.80
C LEU A 807 -40.52 -51.09 13.82
N GLU A 808 -41.61 -51.07 14.58
CA GLU A 808 -42.54 -52.21 14.70
C GLU A 808 -43.56 -52.24 13.56
N THR A 809 -43.88 -51.07 12.99
CA THR A 809 -44.85 -50.92 11.89
C THR A 809 -44.37 -49.92 10.84
N PHE A 810 -44.71 -50.15 9.58
CA PHE A 810 -44.54 -49.20 8.47
C PHE A 810 -45.91 -48.64 8.06
N ASN A 811 -45.99 -47.34 7.74
CA ASN A 811 -47.24 -46.70 7.32
C ASN A 811 -47.01 -45.71 6.16
N ALA A 812 -47.29 -46.15 4.94
CA ALA A 812 -47.12 -45.35 3.73
C ALA A 812 -47.99 -44.08 3.71
N SER A 813 -49.12 -44.06 4.42
CA SER A 813 -49.98 -42.87 4.52
C SER A 813 -49.29 -41.67 5.18
N ARG A 814 -48.24 -41.92 5.98
CA ARG A 814 -47.41 -40.88 6.64
C ARG A 814 -46.30 -40.31 5.74
N LEU A 815 -46.18 -40.77 4.50
CA LEU A 815 -45.19 -40.27 3.54
C LEU A 815 -45.78 -39.19 2.62
N PRO A 816 -44.99 -38.23 2.12
CA PRO A 816 -45.43 -37.27 1.11
C PRO A 816 -45.47 -37.90 -0.29
N SER A 817 -46.26 -37.33 -1.21
CA SER A 817 -46.39 -37.85 -2.58
C SER A 817 -45.15 -37.62 -3.47
N SER A 818 -44.20 -36.81 -3.00
CA SER A 818 -42.91 -36.53 -3.63
C SER A 818 -41.91 -37.68 -3.53
N ILE A 819 -42.11 -38.60 -2.58
CA ILE A 819 -41.14 -39.65 -2.23
C ILE A 819 -40.84 -40.56 -3.43
N SER A 820 -39.55 -40.78 -3.70
CA SER A 820 -39.06 -41.59 -4.81
C SER A 820 -38.23 -42.80 -4.36
N SER A 821 -37.64 -42.73 -3.16
CA SER A 821 -36.80 -43.78 -2.58
C SER A 821 -37.08 -43.93 -1.09
N ILE A 822 -37.29 -45.18 -0.64
CA ILE A 822 -37.58 -45.50 0.76
C ILE A 822 -36.66 -46.64 1.20
N ALA A 823 -35.98 -46.47 2.33
CA ALA A 823 -35.18 -47.51 2.97
C ALA A 823 -35.56 -47.67 4.44
N VAL A 824 -35.90 -48.90 4.85
CA VAL A 824 -36.28 -49.26 6.22
C VAL A 824 -35.78 -50.66 6.55
N ASP A 825 -34.91 -50.80 7.55
CA ASP A 825 -34.56 -52.09 8.16
C ASP A 825 -34.86 -52.09 9.67
N GLY A 826 -35.03 -53.28 10.26
CA GLY A 826 -35.49 -53.41 11.65
C GLY A 826 -36.24 -54.72 11.93
N VAL A 827 -37.43 -54.60 12.54
CA VAL A 827 -38.22 -55.75 13.04
C VAL A 827 -39.61 -55.83 12.39
N LEU A 828 -39.80 -55.23 11.21
CA LEU A 828 -41.09 -55.21 10.54
C LEU A 828 -41.53 -56.63 10.17
N THR A 829 -42.75 -57.01 10.54
CA THR A 829 -43.32 -58.33 10.17
C THR A 829 -44.23 -58.29 8.95
N GLN A 830 -44.67 -57.10 8.55
CA GLN A 830 -45.57 -56.85 7.42
C GLN A 830 -45.21 -55.53 6.73
N LEU A 831 -45.42 -55.48 5.41
CA LEU A 831 -45.23 -54.29 4.60
C LEU A 831 -46.55 -53.95 3.88
N ASP A 832 -47.12 -52.79 4.17
CA ASP A 832 -48.38 -52.32 3.58
C ASP A 832 -48.22 -50.91 3.00
N PHE A 833 -48.36 -50.81 1.67
CA PHE A 833 -48.41 -49.53 0.96
C PHE A 833 -49.86 -49.05 0.83
N ASN A 834 -50.46 -48.63 1.94
CA ASN A 834 -51.85 -48.18 2.04
C ASN A 834 -52.15 -46.78 1.43
N LYS A 835 -51.23 -46.22 0.63
CA LYS A 835 -51.34 -44.91 -0.03
C LYS A 835 -50.72 -44.96 -1.43
N TYR A 836 -51.37 -44.31 -2.40
CA TYR A 836 -50.84 -44.10 -3.74
C TYR A 836 -49.60 -43.19 -3.73
N LEU A 837 -48.44 -43.70 -4.15
CA LEU A 837 -47.17 -42.99 -4.20
C LEU A 837 -46.57 -43.06 -5.62
N PRO A 838 -46.88 -42.07 -6.47
CA PRO A 838 -46.65 -42.16 -7.92
C PRO A 838 -45.18 -42.07 -8.35
N LYS A 839 -44.27 -41.68 -7.46
CA LYS A 839 -42.86 -41.41 -7.77
C LYS A 839 -41.88 -42.46 -7.22
N VAL A 840 -42.36 -43.41 -6.41
CA VAL A 840 -41.51 -44.43 -5.79
C VAL A 840 -40.96 -45.37 -6.85
N THR A 841 -39.65 -45.27 -7.08
CA THR A 841 -38.91 -46.11 -8.03
C THR A 841 -38.03 -47.14 -7.33
N TYR A 842 -37.65 -46.86 -6.08
CA TYR A 842 -36.73 -47.68 -5.29
C TYR A 842 -37.28 -47.91 -3.88
N ILE A 843 -37.28 -49.17 -3.44
CA ILE A 843 -37.52 -49.53 -2.04
C ILE A 843 -36.44 -50.49 -1.53
N ASN A 844 -36.00 -50.29 -0.29
CA ASN A 844 -35.10 -51.18 0.43
C ASN A 844 -35.71 -51.52 1.80
N PHE A 845 -36.08 -52.78 1.98
CA PHE A 845 -36.63 -53.36 3.19
C PHE A 845 -35.86 -54.61 3.61
N GLU A 846 -34.55 -54.66 3.33
CA GLU A 846 -33.70 -55.78 3.73
C GLU A 846 -33.57 -55.90 5.26
N TYR A 847 -33.23 -57.09 5.76
CA TYR A 847 -32.99 -57.34 7.18
C TYR A 847 -34.17 -56.97 8.10
N ASN A 848 -35.37 -57.47 7.76
CA ASN A 848 -36.57 -57.39 8.61
C ASN A 848 -37.13 -58.81 8.86
N ASP A 849 -38.34 -58.89 9.42
CA ASP A 849 -39.09 -60.13 9.67
C ASP A 849 -40.32 -60.27 8.75
N ILE A 850 -40.31 -59.61 7.58
CA ILE A 850 -41.50 -59.41 6.74
C ILE A 850 -41.98 -60.73 6.17
N LYS A 851 -43.26 -61.07 6.43
CA LYS A 851 -43.95 -62.25 5.89
C LYS A 851 -44.89 -61.92 4.75
N THR A 852 -45.51 -60.74 4.80
CA THR A 852 -46.56 -60.32 3.88
C THR A 852 -46.29 -58.93 3.35
N VAL A 853 -46.43 -58.76 2.04
CA VAL A 853 -46.40 -57.46 1.36
C VAL A 853 -47.76 -57.22 0.71
N THR A 854 -48.33 -56.04 0.93
CA THR A 854 -49.63 -55.64 0.39
C THR A 854 -49.58 -54.22 -0.16
N GLY A 855 -50.49 -53.90 -1.09
CA GLY A 855 -50.62 -52.55 -1.64
C GLY A 855 -49.53 -52.13 -2.62
N ILE A 856 -48.69 -53.04 -3.14
CA ILE A 856 -47.59 -52.67 -4.05
C ILE A 856 -48.07 -52.00 -5.35
N ASP A 857 -49.30 -52.27 -5.78
CA ASP A 857 -49.94 -51.65 -6.95
C ASP A 857 -50.08 -50.13 -6.81
N ASN A 858 -50.01 -49.62 -5.57
CA ASN A 858 -49.97 -48.19 -5.29
C ASN A 858 -48.64 -47.52 -5.66
N LEU A 859 -47.65 -48.29 -6.14
CA LEU A 859 -46.32 -47.85 -6.57
C LEU A 859 -46.13 -48.10 -8.08
N PRO A 860 -46.77 -47.32 -8.96
CA PRO A 860 -46.89 -47.65 -10.39
C PRO A 860 -45.57 -47.63 -11.16
N VAL A 861 -44.55 -46.92 -10.66
CA VAL A 861 -43.23 -46.75 -11.30
C VAL A 861 -42.11 -47.49 -10.57
N LEU A 862 -42.45 -48.36 -9.63
CA LEU A 862 -41.48 -49.14 -8.86
C LEU A 862 -40.66 -50.04 -9.80
N ASN A 863 -39.34 -49.88 -9.76
CA ASN A 863 -38.43 -50.65 -10.62
C ASN A 863 -37.32 -51.39 -9.87
N THR A 864 -36.98 -50.97 -8.63
CA THR A 864 -35.93 -51.59 -7.83
C THR A 864 -36.44 -51.92 -6.44
N VAL A 865 -36.30 -53.19 -6.04
CA VAL A 865 -36.75 -53.70 -4.75
C VAL A 865 -35.62 -54.48 -4.07
N TYR A 866 -35.26 -54.11 -2.86
CA TYR A 866 -34.38 -54.90 -2.01
C TYR A 866 -35.16 -55.40 -0.80
N ILE A 867 -35.33 -56.72 -0.68
CA ILE A 867 -36.12 -57.36 0.39
C ILE A 867 -35.47 -58.66 0.88
N SER A 868 -34.14 -58.75 0.75
CA SER A 868 -33.34 -59.83 1.30
C SER A 868 -33.43 -59.92 2.84
N TYR A 869 -33.14 -61.09 3.40
CA TYR A 869 -33.13 -61.42 4.81
C TYR A 869 -34.44 -61.06 5.50
N ASN A 870 -35.52 -61.63 4.97
CA ASN A 870 -36.90 -61.52 5.47
C ASN A 870 -37.51 -62.94 5.62
N LYS A 871 -38.83 -63.03 5.83
CA LYS A 871 -39.59 -64.28 6.02
C LYS A 871 -40.68 -64.45 4.96
N LEU A 872 -40.41 -64.00 3.73
CA LEU A 872 -41.36 -64.12 2.62
C LEU A 872 -41.49 -65.58 2.18
N SER A 873 -42.72 -66.01 1.92
CA SER A 873 -43.03 -67.34 1.38
C SER A 873 -43.63 -67.29 -0.03
N SER A 874 -43.71 -66.11 -0.65
CA SER A 874 -44.17 -65.92 -2.04
C SER A 874 -43.70 -64.57 -2.59
N LEU A 875 -43.52 -64.49 -3.92
CA LEU A 875 -43.17 -63.26 -4.64
C LEU A 875 -44.28 -62.76 -5.57
N ASN A 876 -45.46 -63.38 -5.56
CA ASN A 876 -46.56 -63.06 -6.49
C ASN A 876 -46.97 -61.58 -6.48
N VAL A 877 -46.86 -60.94 -5.31
CA VAL A 877 -47.13 -59.51 -5.16
C VAL A 877 -46.24 -58.66 -6.07
N PHE A 878 -45.02 -59.09 -6.37
CA PHE A 878 -44.07 -58.35 -7.21
C PHE A 878 -44.17 -58.67 -8.71
N TYR A 879 -45.24 -59.34 -9.16
CA TYR A 879 -45.52 -59.57 -10.58
C TYR A 879 -45.89 -58.24 -11.26
N ASN A 880 -44.87 -57.42 -11.52
CA ASN A 880 -44.99 -56.07 -12.04
C ASN A 880 -44.11 -55.91 -13.30
N SER A 881 -44.67 -55.34 -14.37
CA SER A 881 -43.99 -55.15 -15.66
C SER A 881 -42.83 -54.15 -15.62
N ASN A 882 -42.82 -53.25 -14.64
CA ASN A 882 -41.83 -52.18 -14.53
C ASN A 882 -40.63 -52.56 -13.64
N LEU A 883 -40.65 -53.74 -13.03
CA LEU A 883 -39.60 -54.20 -12.12
C LEU A 883 -38.33 -54.60 -12.90
N HIS A 884 -37.25 -53.85 -12.69
CA HIS A 884 -35.93 -54.09 -13.30
C HIS A 884 -34.99 -54.88 -12.40
N ARG A 885 -35.07 -54.70 -11.07
CA ARG A 885 -34.18 -55.37 -10.13
C ARG A 885 -34.91 -55.75 -8.84
N ILE A 886 -34.68 -56.97 -8.38
CA ILE A 886 -35.14 -57.42 -7.08
C ILE A 886 -34.07 -58.27 -6.37
N SER A 887 -33.83 -58.02 -5.08
CA SER A 887 -32.98 -58.87 -4.23
C SER A 887 -33.81 -59.55 -3.16
N VAL A 888 -33.67 -60.88 -3.05
CA VAL A 888 -34.48 -61.72 -2.15
C VAL A 888 -33.63 -62.73 -1.37
N TYR A 889 -32.30 -62.53 -1.26
CA TYR A 889 -31.41 -63.41 -0.49
C TYR A 889 -31.94 -63.68 0.92
N GLY A 890 -31.66 -64.84 1.52
CA GLY A 890 -31.99 -65.10 2.93
C GLY A 890 -33.48 -65.23 3.29
N ASN A 891 -34.41 -65.17 2.33
CA ASN A 891 -35.81 -65.56 2.52
C ASN A 891 -35.95 -67.08 2.38
N ASN A 892 -35.76 -67.82 3.48
CA ASN A 892 -35.63 -69.28 3.44
C ASN A 892 -36.94 -70.04 3.10
N ASP A 893 -38.09 -69.38 3.19
CA ASP A 893 -39.40 -69.96 2.88
C ASP A 893 -39.78 -69.81 1.40
N LEU A 894 -38.97 -69.10 0.59
CA LEU A 894 -39.15 -69.03 -0.87
C LEU A 894 -38.69 -70.32 -1.54
N THR A 895 -39.40 -70.74 -2.59
CA THR A 895 -39.03 -71.88 -3.43
C THR A 895 -38.46 -71.42 -4.77
N CYS A 896 -37.78 -72.30 -5.51
CA CYS A 896 -37.38 -71.99 -6.89
C CYS A 896 -38.60 -71.74 -7.81
N GLU A 897 -39.79 -72.26 -7.48
CA GLU A 897 -41.02 -71.98 -8.23
C GLU A 897 -41.48 -70.54 -8.05
N ASP A 898 -41.31 -69.94 -6.86
CA ASP A 898 -41.59 -68.52 -6.63
C ASP A 898 -40.65 -67.60 -7.43
N ILE A 899 -39.35 -67.96 -7.49
CA ILE A 899 -38.35 -67.23 -8.30
C ILE A 899 -38.68 -67.34 -9.79
N LYS A 900 -39.03 -68.56 -10.25
CA LYS A 900 -39.42 -68.81 -11.63
C LYS A 900 -40.70 -68.06 -12.00
N GLY A 901 -41.72 -68.09 -11.14
CA GLY A 901 -42.97 -67.36 -11.32
C GLY A 901 -42.73 -65.86 -11.46
N LEU A 902 -41.84 -65.27 -10.66
CA LEU A 902 -41.45 -63.88 -10.81
C LEU A 902 -40.73 -63.60 -12.14
N LYS A 903 -39.84 -64.50 -12.56
CA LYS A 903 -39.13 -64.37 -13.85
C LYS A 903 -40.04 -64.54 -15.06
N GLU A 904 -41.06 -65.40 -14.98
CA GLU A 904 -42.06 -65.60 -16.03
C GLU A 904 -42.99 -64.39 -16.16
N ASN A 905 -43.40 -63.78 -15.04
CA ASN A 905 -44.29 -62.61 -15.03
C ASN A 905 -43.55 -61.27 -15.23
N SER A 906 -42.24 -61.21 -14.96
CA SER A 906 -41.38 -60.03 -15.16
C SER A 906 -40.07 -60.42 -15.90
N PRO A 907 -40.09 -60.71 -17.21
CA PRO A 907 -38.94 -61.31 -17.92
C PRO A 907 -37.64 -60.50 -17.88
N SER A 908 -37.73 -59.18 -17.85
CA SER A 908 -36.61 -58.25 -17.82
C SER A 908 -35.97 -58.08 -16.44
N VAL A 909 -36.57 -58.61 -15.37
CA VAL A 909 -36.09 -58.40 -14.01
C VAL A 909 -34.76 -59.12 -13.74
N TYR A 910 -33.82 -58.42 -13.13
CA TYR A 910 -32.62 -58.99 -12.53
C TYR A 910 -32.91 -59.44 -11.09
N ILE A 911 -32.88 -60.75 -10.84
CA ILE A 911 -33.16 -61.33 -9.52
C ILE A 911 -31.85 -61.73 -8.85
N SER A 912 -31.60 -61.20 -7.66
CA SER A 912 -30.49 -61.60 -6.80
C SER A 912 -30.98 -62.59 -5.73
N HIS A 913 -30.51 -63.85 -5.78
CA HIS A 913 -30.91 -64.93 -4.85
C HIS A 913 -29.78 -65.94 -4.56
N TRP A 914 -29.80 -66.62 -3.40
CA TRP A 914 -28.73 -67.55 -2.95
C TRP A 914 -28.88 -68.98 -3.46
N MET A 915 -30.06 -69.35 -3.95
CA MET A 915 -30.29 -70.71 -4.41
C MET A 915 -29.64 -70.94 -5.77
N SER A 916 -28.93 -72.05 -5.93
CA SER A 916 -28.66 -72.68 -7.22
C SER A 916 -29.98 -73.24 -7.80
N CYS A 917 -30.93 -72.36 -8.07
CA CYS A 917 -32.03 -72.61 -8.99
C CYS A 917 -31.42 -72.52 -10.40
N ASN A 918 -30.99 -73.66 -10.94
CA ASN A 918 -30.51 -73.75 -12.32
C ASN A 918 -31.62 -73.45 -13.32
#